data_AF-A0A2N1NLE0-F1
#
_entry.id   AF-A0A2N1NLE0-F1
#
_cell.length_a   1.000
_cell.length_b   1.000
_cell.length_c   1.000
_cell.angle_alpha   90.00
_cell.angle_beta   90.00
_cell.angle_gamma   90.00
#
_symmetry.space_group_name_H-M   'P 1'
#
loop_
_entity.id
_entity.type
_entity.pdbx_description
1 polymer ?
#
loop_
_entity_poly.entity_id
_entity_poly.type
_entity_poly.pdbx_seq_one_letter_code
_entity_poly.pdbx_strand_id
1 'polypeptide(L)'
;MSNDAEIKNSIDLLEKLITEERIICYKYSDFKNVQQIEGNVFRATWKSADTFLVLKSFNNKKATQKIVNEINLYKKVDLHPNVLKFHGITKIETDVIHHLDNYSLVLEYADSGTLKTYLNNHFSELDWNDKFRLALQLANVVECLHEFDIIHCNLNANNILVHQKNIKLADFGLSKNIDKELESSDSSKLFAYVDPKFLNQEQNYELNEKSDVYSVGVLMWQISSGHQPFNNELADYGLAHDIIDGKRENDVKGTPTEYIKLYRECWKNEHNERPDIHKVVSTLRAIISHEQKDNNLLETYNSNANSSEEIIDTNHDLILDDISSMNLSYVDDSRSKSSLQDQITVKSSINCPENNSTESLFDDIINIIIDKIIKKHNKGFTFEQIKQFINQQISQLNQPSSNIIDWLKNNQDKSQYVWFLGLFYYYSIGNIENNNTEAFELFSKAAINDYSIAQVYLAKCYIDGCGIKQNKNMSFYWYQKATENKSIVGQVYLGYCYEHGIGIEQNEKKSIHYYKKAADSGNMTAKLYLANCYRLGEGVEKDETKAFKYYIFLASQKISDAQYQLGNCFYNGIGVNQDKIQAKNWYEKAASDGNIAAKDTLKKYFNIQVNENRLQMLSFKKMKQFGLNYYGTKLTKKRNIKGVDYIQKAAESGYKIAQYELGNVYKKGEDTTKDERKAFEYYKKSAEQGHINAKFQLGYCYDKGIGTDINKIKAFELYEVAAKEKNSDAQNYLGTLYEKGQGIEKDPEKAFNWYKKAAEKKNKIAQYNLGRSYELGIGVKRNDKQAFNIYKELANDGYLDAIFKVGTCYDKGVGIDIDKGKALKFYEEAAEKGNIKAQACLGTLYENGQGIKKDLKQAFQWYKKAAEQNNEVAHYNLGKCYQFGIGTEKDNSKAFESYKNAAESNHLDSLFQLGYIYYNGKGVKADKENALRLYKKAADKGHSIAQYYLGENSEKTEKNLKFAFHWYQKSAENGYEVAQYTLGTYYELGKGVNKDEVKAFELYEKASKKEFIEAQYKLGKCYYDGIGTVANKEKAFELYKKVSEKGNNEAQYKFGQLYEKGEGTEKNSESSLYWYQKSAENGYEVAQYTLGTYYELGKGVNKDEVKAFELYEKAAKKEFIEAQYKLGKCYYDGIGTVVNKEKAFELYKNVSEKGNNEAQYKLGQLYEKGEGTEKNSELSFYWYQKSAKNGYEDAQYNLGIYYELGKGINKDENKAFRLYERAAKRGLLKAQYKLG
;
A
#
# COMPACT_ATOMS: atom_id res chain seq x y z
N MET A 1 20.12 -12.72 38.78
CA MET A 1 20.91 -13.91 38.40
C MET A 1 20.08 -15.21 38.40
N SER A 2 18.76 -15.18 38.13
CA SER A 2 17.92 -16.40 38.06
C SER A 2 17.80 -16.97 36.64
N ASN A 3 17.61 -16.12 35.62
CA ASN A 3 17.22 -16.55 34.27
C ASN A 3 18.18 -17.56 33.59
N ASP A 4 19.50 -17.46 33.77
CA ASP A 4 20.44 -18.35 33.07
C ASP A 4 20.41 -19.80 33.61
N ALA A 5 20.03 -20.00 34.88
CA ALA A 5 19.86 -21.33 35.46
C ALA A 5 18.56 -22.01 34.98
N GLU A 6 17.47 -21.24 34.89
CA GLU A 6 16.19 -21.71 34.34
C GLU A 6 16.31 -22.07 32.85
N ILE A 7 16.93 -21.20 32.04
CA ILE A 7 17.14 -21.44 30.60
C ILE A 7 17.96 -22.71 30.37
N LYS A 8 18.98 -22.97 31.20
CA LYS A 8 19.78 -24.20 31.11
C LYS A 8 18.92 -25.44 31.42
N ASN A 9 18.11 -25.40 32.48
CA ASN A 9 17.17 -26.47 32.82
C ASN A 9 16.14 -26.73 31.70
N SER A 10 15.65 -25.69 30.99
CA SER A 10 14.76 -25.85 29.83
C SER A 10 15.44 -26.61 28.67
N ILE A 11 16.72 -26.32 28.42
CA ILE A 11 17.52 -26.99 27.37
C ILE A 11 17.78 -28.44 27.78
N ASP A 12 18.25 -28.67 29.01
CA ASP A 12 18.49 -30.02 29.55
C ASP A 12 17.21 -30.88 29.50
N LEU A 13 16.04 -30.28 29.75
CA LEU A 13 14.73 -30.96 29.64
C LEU A 13 14.34 -31.26 28.19
N LEU A 14 14.60 -30.36 27.23
CA LEU A 14 14.35 -30.61 25.81
C LEU A 14 15.28 -31.70 25.27
N GLU A 15 16.57 -31.66 25.60
CA GLU A 15 17.56 -32.68 25.23
C GLU A 15 17.22 -34.04 25.85
N LYS A 16 16.72 -34.07 27.09
CA LYS A 16 16.18 -35.28 27.72
C LYS A 16 14.96 -35.83 26.96
N LEU A 17 14.02 -34.99 26.53
CA LEU A 17 12.86 -35.42 25.75
C LEU A 17 13.22 -35.97 24.36
N ILE A 18 14.33 -35.51 23.76
CA ILE A 18 14.90 -36.07 22.53
C ILE A 18 15.59 -37.42 22.83
N THR A 19 16.43 -37.46 23.87
CA THR A 19 17.28 -38.63 24.20
C THR A 19 16.45 -39.81 24.71
N GLU A 20 15.34 -39.56 25.39
CA GLU A 20 14.35 -40.59 25.79
C GLU A 20 13.36 -40.95 24.67
N GLU A 21 13.62 -40.55 23.42
CA GLU A 21 12.78 -40.78 22.22
C GLU A 21 11.31 -40.29 22.36
N ARG A 22 11.02 -39.42 23.34
CA ARG A 22 9.68 -38.89 23.58
C ARG A 22 9.28 -37.81 22.57
N ILE A 23 10.19 -37.30 21.75
CA ILE A 23 9.94 -36.36 20.65
C ILE A 23 10.83 -36.78 19.47
N ILE A 24 10.26 -36.87 18.28
CA ILE A 24 11.02 -37.10 17.05
C ILE A 24 11.87 -35.87 16.75
N CYS A 25 13.19 -36.03 16.68
CA CYS A 25 14.13 -35.01 16.20
C CYS A 25 14.55 -35.35 14.77
N TYR A 26 14.00 -34.62 13.79
CA TYR A 26 14.35 -34.74 12.38
C TYR A 26 15.70 -34.06 12.12
N LYS A 27 16.47 -34.55 11.15
CA LYS A 27 17.62 -33.80 10.65
C LYS A 27 17.11 -32.70 9.73
N TYR A 28 17.69 -31.51 9.76
CA TYR A 28 17.31 -30.44 8.85
C TYR A 28 17.51 -30.84 7.37
N SER A 29 18.50 -31.69 7.12
CA SER A 29 18.74 -32.35 5.83
C SER A 29 17.58 -33.21 5.32
N ASP A 30 16.61 -33.61 6.15
CA ASP A 30 15.50 -34.47 5.76
C ASP A 30 14.37 -33.68 5.06
N PHE A 31 14.50 -32.36 5.02
CA PHE A 31 13.58 -31.43 4.37
C PHE A 31 14.14 -30.95 3.02
N LYS A 32 13.27 -30.89 2.00
CA LYS A 32 13.57 -30.33 0.67
C LYS A 32 12.53 -29.25 0.34
N ASN A 33 12.83 -28.39 -0.65
CA ASN A 33 11.93 -27.32 -1.11
C ASN A 33 11.47 -26.36 0.01
N VAL A 34 12.36 -26.02 0.94
CA VAL A 34 12.06 -25.11 2.07
C VAL A 34 11.73 -23.71 1.53
N GLN A 35 10.52 -23.23 1.79
CA GLN A 35 9.98 -21.97 1.29
C GLN A 35 9.29 -21.21 2.43
N GLN A 36 9.69 -19.96 2.67
CA GLN A 36 9.07 -19.10 3.66
C GLN A 36 7.61 -18.81 3.26
N ILE A 37 6.67 -19.01 4.19
CA ILE A 37 5.25 -18.67 3.99
C ILE A 37 4.96 -17.31 4.63
N GLU A 38 5.27 -17.19 5.93
CA GLU A 38 4.89 -16.04 6.75
C GLU A 38 5.86 -15.92 7.95
N GLY A 39 6.45 -14.74 8.18
CA GLY A 39 7.34 -14.51 9.31
C GLY A 39 8.45 -15.56 9.45
N ASN A 40 8.46 -16.28 10.57
CA ASN A 40 9.42 -17.36 10.86
C ASN A 40 8.92 -18.77 10.45
N VAL A 41 7.87 -18.85 9.63
CA VAL A 41 7.20 -20.10 9.24
C VAL A 41 7.57 -20.48 7.81
N PHE A 42 8.08 -21.70 7.62
CA PHE A 42 8.52 -22.23 6.34
C PHE A 42 7.77 -23.51 5.97
N ARG A 43 7.24 -23.60 4.75
CA ARG A 43 6.80 -24.88 4.17
C ARG A 43 8.03 -25.69 3.78
N ALA A 44 8.00 -26.98 4.02
CA ALA A 44 8.98 -27.93 3.52
C ALA A 44 8.30 -29.20 3.00
N THR A 45 8.96 -29.93 2.12
CA THR A 45 8.58 -31.29 1.75
C THR A 45 9.50 -32.27 2.48
N TRP A 46 8.94 -33.28 3.16
CA TRP A 46 9.73 -34.33 3.79
C TRP A 46 10.29 -35.30 2.74
N LYS A 47 11.59 -35.60 2.78
CA LYS A 47 12.31 -36.31 1.69
C LYS A 47 11.75 -37.70 1.35
N SER A 48 11.24 -38.43 2.35
CA SER A 48 10.83 -39.84 2.25
C SER A 48 9.39 -40.08 1.82
N ALA A 49 8.51 -39.07 1.89
CA ALA A 49 7.06 -39.27 1.76
C ALA A 49 6.33 -38.23 0.88
N ASP A 50 7.06 -37.32 0.23
CA ASP A 50 6.53 -36.18 -0.57
C ASP A 50 5.41 -35.38 0.12
N THR A 51 5.37 -35.45 1.45
CA THR A 51 4.38 -34.82 2.31
C THR A 51 4.83 -33.41 2.67
N PHE A 52 3.92 -32.44 2.61
CA PHE A 52 4.18 -31.08 3.07
C PHE A 52 4.10 -30.99 4.59
N LEU A 53 5.11 -30.36 5.19
CA LEU A 53 5.20 -30.05 6.61
C LEU A 53 5.58 -28.58 6.77
N VAL A 54 5.40 -28.05 7.99
CA VAL A 54 5.73 -26.69 8.37
C VAL A 54 6.86 -26.68 9.39
N LEU A 55 7.86 -25.83 9.17
CA LEU A 55 8.94 -25.54 10.10
C LEU A 55 8.70 -24.15 10.70
N LYS A 56 8.26 -24.08 11.96
CA LYS A 56 8.08 -22.81 12.71
C LYS A 56 9.33 -22.57 13.55
N SER A 57 10.12 -21.54 13.21
CA SER A 57 11.38 -21.21 13.90
C SER A 57 11.19 -20.10 14.95
N PHE A 58 12.02 -20.15 15.99
CA PHE A 58 11.93 -19.23 17.13
C PHE A 58 13.29 -18.62 17.42
N ASN A 59 13.35 -17.30 17.53
CA ASN A 59 14.58 -16.58 17.87
C ASN A 59 14.65 -16.29 19.37
N ASN A 60 15.87 -16.33 19.94
CA ASN A 60 16.29 -15.92 21.30
C ASN A 60 16.25 -17.00 22.41
N LYS A 61 17.21 -16.94 23.35
CA LYS A 61 17.36 -17.83 24.52
C LYS A 61 16.11 -17.90 25.42
N LYS A 62 15.30 -16.84 25.46
CA LYS A 62 14.01 -16.82 26.20
C LYS A 62 12.91 -17.65 25.52
N ALA A 63 13.10 -18.11 24.28
CA ALA A 63 12.11 -18.91 23.58
C ALA A 63 12.12 -20.39 24.02
N THR A 64 13.25 -20.95 24.47
CA THR A 64 13.34 -22.39 24.75
C THR A 64 12.37 -22.88 25.83
N GLN A 65 12.17 -22.10 26.91
CA GLN A 65 11.16 -22.43 27.93
C GLN A 65 9.72 -22.37 27.37
N LYS A 66 9.43 -21.45 26.44
CA LYS A 66 8.12 -21.37 25.78
C LYS A 66 7.90 -22.59 24.90
N ILE A 67 8.90 -22.98 24.10
CA ILE A 67 8.86 -24.14 23.21
C ILE A 67 8.59 -25.44 23.99
N VAL A 68 9.28 -25.66 25.12
CA VAL A 68 9.04 -26.85 25.96
C VAL A 68 7.62 -26.86 26.52
N ASN A 69 7.11 -25.71 26.96
CA ASN A 69 5.73 -25.60 27.43
C ASN A 69 4.72 -25.82 26.29
N GLU A 70 4.95 -25.27 25.09
CA GLU A 70 4.10 -25.42 23.90
C GLU A 70 4.04 -26.88 23.44
N ILE A 71 5.18 -27.58 23.42
CA ILE A 71 5.26 -29.02 23.15
C ILE A 71 4.49 -29.84 24.20
N ASN A 72 4.61 -29.48 25.49
CA ASN A 72 3.87 -30.17 26.55
C ASN A 72 2.35 -29.95 26.44
N LEU A 73 1.89 -28.79 25.96
CA LEU A 73 0.48 -28.56 25.66
C LEU A 73 0.04 -29.37 24.43
N TYR A 74 0.79 -29.34 23.32
CA TYR A 74 0.51 -30.17 22.15
C TYR A 74 0.32 -31.65 22.53
N LYS A 75 1.20 -32.21 23.37
CA LYS A 75 1.11 -33.61 23.86
C LYS A 75 -0.09 -33.94 24.75
N LYS A 76 -0.81 -32.95 25.29
CA LYS A 76 -2.07 -33.19 26.02
C LYS A 76 -3.27 -33.35 25.07
N VAL A 77 -3.23 -32.72 23.89
CA VAL A 77 -4.39 -32.54 23.01
C VAL A 77 -4.18 -32.94 21.54
N ASP A 78 -3.03 -33.51 21.19
CA ASP A 78 -2.68 -33.93 19.82
C ASP A 78 -3.56 -35.04 19.23
N LEU A 79 -4.29 -35.76 20.09
CA LEU A 79 -5.31 -36.73 19.69
C LEU A 79 -6.59 -36.08 19.16
N HIS A 80 -6.86 -34.81 19.46
CA HIS A 80 -8.07 -34.13 19.00
C HIS A 80 -7.94 -33.74 17.51
N PRO A 81 -8.86 -34.13 16.62
CA PRO A 81 -8.68 -33.99 15.16
C PRO A 81 -8.57 -32.53 14.68
N ASN A 82 -9.15 -31.59 15.43
CA ASN A 82 -9.10 -30.15 15.15
C ASN A 82 -7.93 -29.41 15.82
N VAL A 83 -6.96 -30.11 16.42
CA VAL A 83 -5.65 -29.54 16.79
C VAL A 83 -4.70 -29.69 15.60
N LEU A 84 -3.86 -28.68 15.36
CA LEU A 84 -2.80 -28.76 14.36
C LEU A 84 -1.75 -29.80 14.81
N LYS A 85 -1.53 -30.85 14.01
CA LYS A 85 -0.70 -31.97 14.46
C LYS A 85 0.77 -31.57 14.57
N PHE A 86 1.34 -31.83 15.75
CA PHE A 86 2.78 -31.73 16.02
C PHE A 86 3.48 -33.03 15.63
N HIS A 87 4.51 -32.94 14.78
CA HIS A 87 5.26 -34.09 14.28
C HIS A 87 6.61 -34.30 14.98
N GLY A 88 7.20 -33.24 15.54
CA GLY A 88 8.51 -33.29 16.18
C GLY A 88 9.25 -31.96 16.05
N ILE A 89 10.58 -32.00 16.18
CA ILE A 89 11.44 -30.82 16.06
C ILE A 89 12.59 -31.06 15.07
N THR A 90 13.22 -29.99 14.62
CA THR A 90 14.47 -30.04 13.84
C THR A 90 15.42 -28.96 14.36
N LYS A 91 16.73 -29.22 14.34
CA LYS A 91 17.77 -28.22 14.63
C LYS A 91 18.23 -27.59 13.31
N ILE A 92 18.16 -26.27 13.18
CA ILE A 92 18.56 -25.59 11.94
C ILE A 92 20.09 -25.53 11.83
N GLU A 93 20.63 -26.01 10.72
CA GLU A 93 22.03 -25.80 10.32
C GLU A 93 22.11 -24.59 9.39
N THR A 94 22.75 -23.50 9.82
CA THR A 94 22.94 -22.28 9.00
C THR A 94 24.35 -21.71 9.13
N ASP A 95 25.07 -21.63 8.01
CA ASP A 95 26.44 -21.06 7.89
C ASP A 95 26.50 -19.52 7.96
N VAL A 96 25.46 -18.86 8.49
CA VAL A 96 25.35 -17.39 8.52
C VAL A 96 25.18 -16.88 9.95
N ILE A 97 26.32 -16.70 10.62
CA ILE A 97 26.57 -15.85 11.80
C ILE A 97 25.35 -15.58 12.70
N HIS A 98 25.10 -16.46 13.66
CA HIS A 98 25.15 -16.16 15.10
C HIS A 98 24.92 -17.44 15.93
N HIS A 99 25.83 -17.76 16.84
CA HIS A 99 25.69 -18.92 17.72
C HIS A 99 24.47 -18.78 18.65
N LEU A 100 23.55 -19.75 18.56
CA LEU A 100 22.88 -20.48 19.64
C LEU A 100 21.97 -21.55 19.01
N ASP A 101 21.69 -22.63 19.73
CA ASP A 101 21.03 -23.84 19.20
C ASP A 101 19.56 -23.60 18.82
N ASN A 102 19.32 -23.22 17.56
CA ASN A 102 17.99 -22.88 17.05
C ASN A 102 17.21 -24.15 16.65
N TYR A 103 16.29 -24.55 17.53
CA TYR A 103 15.25 -25.54 17.22
C TYR A 103 14.06 -24.89 16.50
N SER A 104 13.39 -25.69 15.67
CA SER A 104 12.10 -25.37 15.05
C SER A 104 11.10 -26.49 15.29
N LEU A 105 9.83 -26.14 15.48
CA LEU A 105 8.73 -27.11 15.53
C LEU A 105 8.43 -27.61 14.10
N VAL A 106 8.20 -28.92 13.96
CA VAL A 106 7.72 -29.57 12.74
C VAL A 106 6.23 -29.84 12.91
N LEU A 107 5.41 -29.19 12.10
CA LEU A 107 3.95 -29.13 12.21
C LEU A 107 3.26 -29.59 10.91
N GLU A 108 2.00 -29.99 11.04
CA GLU A 108 1.09 -30.26 9.91
C GLU A 108 0.95 -29.06 8.99
N TYR A 109 0.91 -29.30 7.67
CA TYR A 109 0.69 -28.23 6.69
C TYR A 109 -0.80 -28.03 6.41
N ALA A 110 -1.35 -26.93 6.92
CA ALA A 110 -2.70 -26.49 6.61
C ALA A 110 -2.77 -25.85 5.21
N ASP A 111 -3.35 -26.58 4.26
CA ASP A 111 -3.43 -26.19 2.84
C ASP A 111 -4.27 -24.93 2.55
N SER A 112 -5.19 -24.55 3.43
CA SER A 112 -6.08 -23.40 3.25
C SER A 112 -5.68 -22.15 4.07
N GLY A 113 -4.54 -22.18 4.76
CA GLY A 113 -4.01 -21.06 5.53
C GLY A 113 -4.80 -20.76 6.81
N THR A 114 -4.76 -19.50 7.27
CA THR A 114 -5.50 -19.04 8.47
C THR A 114 -7.00 -18.93 8.21
N LEU A 115 -7.83 -19.03 9.25
CA LEU A 115 -9.29 -18.87 9.16
C LEU A 115 -9.67 -17.50 8.59
N LYS A 116 -8.93 -16.44 8.95
CA LYS A 116 -9.07 -15.11 8.34
C LYS A 116 -8.90 -15.17 6.81
N THR A 117 -7.85 -15.84 6.33
CA THR A 117 -7.55 -16.00 4.90
C THR A 117 -8.58 -16.90 4.21
N TYR A 118 -8.96 -18.00 4.85
CA TYR A 118 -9.96 -18.94 4.33
C TYR A 118 -11.32 -18.28 4.16
N LEU A 119 -11.82 -17.54 5.15
CA LEU A 119 -13.07 -16.80 5.03
C LEU A 119 -12.97 -15.72 3.94
N ASN A 120 -11.90 -14.93 3.90
CA ASN A 120 -11.71 -13.92 2.84
C ASN A 120 -11.75 -14.51 1.41
N ASN A 121 -11.24 -15.74 1.23
CA ASN A 121 -11.13 -16.38 -0.08
C ASN A 121 -12.32 -17.26 -0.47
N HIS A 122 -12.94 -17.94 0.51
CA HIS A 122 -13.92 -19.02 0.29
C HIS A 122 -15.30 -18.76 0.89
N PHE A 123 -15.56 -17.64 1.57
CA PHE A 123 -16.85 -17.41 2.26
C PHE A 123 -18.08 -17.50 1.34
N SER A 124 -17.98 -17.17 0.04
CA SER A 124 -19.09 -17.36 -0.91
C SER A 124 -19.33 -18.82 -1.32
N GLU A 125 -18.45 -19.74 -0.94
CA GLU A 125 -18.55 -21.19 -1.13
C GLU A 125 -19.09 -21.91 0.13
N LEU A 126 -19.21 -21.19 1.26
CA LEU A 126 -19.70 -21.73 2.53
C LEU A 126 -21.21 -21.52 2.66
N ASP A 127 -21.96 -22.61 2.60
CA ASP A 127 -23.36 -22.64 3.03
C ASP A 127 -23.48 -22.59 4.56
N TRP A 128 -24.71 -22.71 5.08
CA TRP A 128 -24.91 -22.73 6.53
C TRP A 128 -24.39 -24.01 7.18
N ASN A 129 -24.48 -25.17 6.52
CA ASN A 129 -23.92 -26.43 7.03
C ASN A 129 -22.39 -26.34 7.23
N ASP A 130 -21.67 -25.77 6.26
CA ASP A 130 -20.24 -25.50 6.35
C ASP A 130 -19.93 -24.54 7.53
N LYS A 131 -20.70 -23.46 7.69
CA LYS A 131 -20.52 -22.49 8.80
C LYS A 131 -20.79 -23.08 10.17
N PHE A 132 -21.86 -23.86 10.31
CA PHE A 132 -22.16 -24.59 11.54
C PHE A 132 -21.08 -25.62 11.86
N ARG A 133 -20.57 -26.35 10.86
CA ARG A 133 -19.46 -27.30 11.05
C ARG A 133 -18.19 -26.60 11.53
N LEU A 134 -17.82 -25.45 10.95
CA LEU A 134 -16.67 -24.66 11.40
C LEU A 134 -16.88 -24.17 12.84
N ALA A 135 -18.05 -23.59 13.16
CA ALA A 135 -18.35 -23.12 14.51
C ALA A 135 -18.34 -24.25 15.56
N LEU A 136 -18.88 -25.42 15.22
CA LEU A 136 -18.89 -26.59 16.10
C LEU A 136 -17.49 -27.17 16.28
N GLN A 137 -16.67 -27.22 15.24
CA GLN A 137 -15.26 -27.66 15.34
C GLN A 137 -14.44 -26.72 16.23
N LEU A 138 -14.65 -25.41 16.11
CA LEU A 138 -14.04 -24.42 17.00
C LEU A 138 -14.49 -24.61 18.46
N ALA A 139 -15.78 -24.78 18.69
CA ALA A 139 -16.31 -24.96 20.05
C ALA A 139 -15.83 -26.28 20.68
N ASN A 140 -15.85 -27.40 19.93
CA ASN A 140 -15.36 -28.70 20.41
C ASN A 140 -13.85 -28.68 20.75
N VAL A 141 -13.00 -27.97 19.98
CA VAL A 141 -11.56 -27.92 20.29
C VAL A 141 -11.26 -27.05 21.50
N VAL A 142 -12.05 -26.01 21.77
CA VAL A 142 -11.96 -25.21 23.01
C VAL A 142 -12.53 -25.98 24.20
N GLU A 143 -13.62 -26.75 24.01
CA GLU A 143 -14.14 -27.71 25.00
C GLU A 143 -13.06 -28.72 25.42
N CYS A 144 -12.38 -29.34 24.46
CA CYS A 144 -11.25 -30.23 24.73
C CYS A 144 -10.09 -29.55 25.47
N LEU A 145 -9.79 -28.28 25.20
CA LEU A 145 -8.76 -27.55 25.96
C LEU A 145 -9.18 -27.33 27.42
N HIS A 146 -10.43 -26.92 27.67
CA HIS A 146 -10.97 -26.70 29.02
C HIS A 146 -11.04 -28.02 29.81
N GLU A 147 -11.37 -29.15 29.17
CA GLU A 147 -11.28 -30.50 29.79
C GLU A 147 -9.88 -30.88 30.31
N PHE A 148 -8.81 -30.28 29.78
CA PHE A 148 -7.41 -30.52 30.20
C PHE A 148 -6.82 -29.39 31.08
N ASP A 149 -7.67 -28.51 31.62
CA ASP A 149 -7.32 -27.28 32.34
C ASP A 149 -6.43 -26.32 31.53
N ILE A 150 -6.62 -26.25 30.20
CA ILE A 150 -5.85 -25.39 29.29
C ILE A 150 -6.70 -24.22 28.84
N ILE A 151 -6.27 -23.00 29.17
CA ILE A 151 -6.93 -21.74 28.76
C ILE A 151 -6.05 -21.08 27.68
N HIS A 152 -6.64 -20.79 26.51
CA HIS A 152 -5.86 -20.39 25.34
C HIS A 152 -5.45 -18.91 25.36
N CYS A 153 -6.28 -18.02 25.92
CA CYS A 153 -5.99 -16.60 26.15
C CYS A 153 -5.70 -15.72 24.91
N ASN A 154 -5.65 -16.28 23.69
CA ASN A 154 -5.35 -15.56 22.44
C ASN A 154 -6.02 -16.23 21.22
N LEU A 155 -7.31 -16.57 21.37
CA LEU A 155 -8.11 -17.12 20.27
C LEU A 155 -8.49 -16.02 19.29
N ASN A 156 -7.96 -16.10 18.07
CA ASN A 156 -8.27 -15.16 16.99
C ASN A 156 -8.13 -15.86 15.62
N ALA A 157 -8.64 -15.23 14.55
CA ALA A 157 -8.72 -15.85 13.23
C ALA A 157 -7.37 -16.00 12.49
N ASN A 158 -6.25 -15.53 13.06
CA ASN A 158 -4.91 -15.83 12.57
C ASN A 158 -4.34 -17.11 13.22
N ASN A 159 -4.65 -17.36 14.49
CA ASN A 159 -4.18 -18.53 15.26
C ASN A 159 -4.98 -19.81 14.94
N ILE A 160 -6.13 -19.67 14.28
CA ILE A 160 -6.89 -20.81 13.74
C ILE A 160 -6.50 -21.01 12.28
N LEU A 161 -6.09 -22.21 11.91
CA LEU A 161 -5.84 -22.63 10.54
C LEU A 161 -7.01 -23.45 9.98
N VAL A 162 -7.05 -23.60 8.65
CA VAL A 162 -8.01 -24.47 7.96
C VAL A 162 -7.24 -25.47 7.09
N HIS A 163 -7.54 -26.76 7.27
CA HIS A 163 -7.00 -27.84 6.45
C HIS A 163 -8.15 -28.70 5.93
N GLN A 164 -8.24 -28.90 4.60
CA GLN A 164 -9.28 -29.74 3.97
C GLN A 164 -10.71 -29.41 4.45
N LYS A 165 -11.06 -28.11 4.48
CA LYS A 165 -12.33 -27.56 5.03
C LYS A 165 -12.61 -27.82 6.53
N ASN A 166 -11.63 -28.25 7.31
CA ASN A 166 -11.72 -28.44 8.75
C ASN A 166 -10.85 -27.45 9.52
N ILE A 167 -11.30 -27.02 10.70
CA ILE A 167 -10.49 -26.17 11.59
C ILE A 167 -9.32 -26.96 12.18
N LYS A 168 -8.17 -26.28 12.28
CA LYS A 168 -6.94 -26.72 12.93
C LYS A 168 -6.43 -25.61 13.85
N LEU A 169 -6.64 -25.76 15.15
CA LEU A 169 -6.18 -24.82 16.15
C LEU A 169 -4.65 -24.90 16.31
N ALA A 170 -3.98 -23.75 16.31
CA ALA A 170 -2.53 -23.64 16.41
C ALA A 170 -2.14 -22.57 17.45
N ASP A 171 -0.90 -22.65 17.95
CA ASP A 171 -0.30 -21.69 18.88
C ASP A 171 -1.05 -21.55 20.22
N PHE A 172 -0.82 -22.51 21.13
CA PHE A 172 -1.48 -22.61 22.44
C PHE A 172 -1.06 -21.54 23.49
N GLY A 173 -0.96 -20.27 23.09
CA GLY A 173 -1.12 -19.13 24.00
C GLY A 173 0.03 -18.80 24.95
N LEU A 174 1.25 -19.30 24.71
CA LEU A 174 2.35 -19.20 25.68
C LEU A 174 3.22 -17.94 25.59
N SER A 175 2.59 -16.79 25.83
CA SER A 175 3.15 -15.87 26.83
C SER A 175 2.16 -14.87 27.42
N LYS A 176 2.23 -14.70 28.75
CA LYS A 176 1.78 -13.51 29.49
C LYS A 176 2.58 -12.27 29.03
N ASN A 177 2.29 -11.77 27.84
CA ASN A 177 2.78 -10.52 27.21
C ASN A 177 1.83 -10.18 26.02
N ILE A 178 0.52 -10.37 26.21
CA ILE A 178 -0.52 -9.89 25.27
C ILE A 178 -0.29 -8.39 24.99
N ASP A 179 0.11 -7.63 26.01
CA ASP A 179 0.59 -6.25 25.92
C ASP A 179 1.56 -5.99 24.76
N LYS A 180 2.54 -6.88 24.53
CA LYS A 180 3.55 -6.72 23.47
C LYS A 180 3.09 -7.14 22.09
N GLU A 181 2.10 -8.03 22.00
CA GLU A 181 1.43 -8.28 20.73
C GLU A 181 0.49 -7.13 20.40
N LEU A 182 -0.16 -6.50 21.37
CA LEU A 182 -1.03 -5.33 21.17
C LEU A 182 -0.26 -4.01 20.90
N GLU A 183 1.03 -3.94 21.26
CA GLU A 183 1.93 -2.81 20.96
C GLU A 183 2.33 -2.68 19.46
N SER A 184 1.93 -3.61 18.59
CA SER A 184 2.25 -3.59 17.15
C SER A 184 1.13 -2.94 16.30
N SER A 185 1.50 -2.25 15.21
CA SER A 185 0.55 -1.45 14.41
C SER A 185 -0.46 -2.26 13.60
N ASP A 186 -0.23 -3.56 13.38
CA ASP A 186 -1.12 -4.45 12.61
C ASP A 186 -2.05 -5.29 13.51
N SER A 187 -1.81 -5.25 14.82
CA SER A 187 -2.45 -6.10 15.84
C SER A 187 -3.42 -5.35 16.76
N SER A 188 -3.61 -4.05 16.60
CA SER A 188 -4.67 -3.30 17.30
C SER A 188 -6.09 -3.78 16.94
N LYS A 189 -6.28 -4.47 15.79
CA LYS A 189 -7.55 -5.19 15.51
C LYS A 189 -7.71 -6.50 16.29
N LEU A 190 -6.75 -6.90 17.13
CA LEU A 190 -6.90 -8.05 18.05
C LEU A 190 -7.72 -7.70 19.30
N PHE A 191 -7.83 -6.42 19.70
CA PHE A 191 -8.69 -5.99 20.82
C PHE A 191 -10.12 -6.55 20.70
N ALA A 192 -10.63 -6.70 19.47
CA ALA A 192 -11.95 -7.25 19.17
C ALA A 192 -12.19 -8.67 19.71
N TYR A 193 -11.15 -9.50 19.85
CA TYR A 193 -11.24 -10.89 20.32
C TYR A 193 -10.87 -11.05 21.80
N VAL A 194 -10.36 -10.00 22.45
CA VAL A 194 -9.89 -10.04 23.83
C VAL A 194 -11.03 -9.70 24.79
N ASP A 195 -11.06 -10.36 25.94
CA ASP A 195 -12.05 -10.14 27.00
C ASP A 195 -12.08 -8.66 27.45
N PRO A 196 -13.22 -7.97 27.38
CA PRO A 196 -13.34 -6.56 27.78
C PRO A 196 -12.86 -6.29 29.21
N LYS A 197 -13.02 -7.24 30.15
CA LYS A 197 -12.53 -7.07 31.54
C LYS A 197 -11.02 -7.05 31.65
N PHE A 198 -10.33 -7.83 30.80
CA PHE A 198 -8.88 -7.80 30.73
C PHE A 198 -8.38 -6.51 30.06
N LEU A 199 -9.08 -6.02 29.03
CA LEU A 199 -8.78 -4.72 28.41
C LEU A 199 -8.96 -3.54 29.39
N ASN A 200 -9.94 -3.62 30.29
CA ASN A 200 -10.21 -2.62 31.33
C ASN A 200 -9.15 -2.57 32.45
N GLN A 201 -8.16 -3.47 32.45
CA GLN A 201 -7.12 -3.60 33.48
C GLN A 201 -7.67 -3.67 34.92
N GLU A 202 -8.81 -4.35 35.11
CA GLU A 202 -9.39 -4.55 36.44
C GLU A 202 -8.40 -5.24 37.38
N GLN A 203 -8.20 -4.66 38.58
CA GLN A 203 -7.21 -5.18 39.53
C GLN A 203 -7.52 -6.64 39.89
N ASN A 204 -6.55 -7.51 39.60
CA ASN A 204 -6.57 -8.96 39.83
C ASN A 204 -7.49 -9.79 38.89
N TYR A 205 -7.94 -9.26 37.75
CA TYR A 205 -8.60 -10.09 36.74
C TYR A 205 -7.58 -10.89 35.91
N GLU A 206 -7.58 -12.22 36.05
CA GLU A 206 -6.86 -13.13 35.15
C GLU A 206 -7.79 -13.72 34.08
N LEU A 207 -7.27 -13.84 32.84
CA LEU A 207 -7.97 -14.52 31.75
C LEU A 207 -8.31 -15.96 32.13
N ASN A 208 -9.54 -16.36 31.83
CA ASN A 208 -10.12 -17.64 32.23
C ASN A 208 -10.94 -18.26 31.08
N GLU A 209 -11.57 -19.41 31.30
CA GLU A 209 -12.37 -20.11 30.29
C GLU A 209 -13.45 -19.23 29.64
N LYS A 210 -14.05 -18.31 30.40
CA LYS A 210 -15.08 -17.37 29.89
C LYS A 210 -14.48 -16.30 28.98
N SER A 211 -13.17 -16.06 29.06
CA SER A 211 -12.42 -15.21 28.13
C SER A 211 -12.24 -15.91 26.78
N ASP A 212 -11.94 -17.22 26.77
CA ASP A 212 -11.92 -18.00 25.53
C ASP A 212 -13.31 -18.08 24.88
N VAL A 213 -14.39 -18.24 25.68
CA VAL A 213 -15.79 -18.20 25.19
C VAL A 213 -16.12 -16.86 24.53
N TYR A 214 -15.63 -15.74 25.06
CA TYR A 214 -15.79 -14.43 24.42
C TYR A 214 -15.17 -14.40 23.02
N SER A 215 -13.92 -14.86 22.89
CA SER A 215 -13.23 -14.96 21.60
C SER A 215 -13.97 -15.90 20.63
N VAL A 216 -14.51 -17.03 21.11
CA VAL A 216 -15.36 -17.94 20.31
C VAL A 216 -16.61 -17.23 19.80
N GLY A 217 -17.28 -16.40 20.61
CA GLY A 217 -18.41 -15.59 20.17
C GLY A 217 -18.07 -14.63 19.01
N VAL A 218 -16.95 -13.92 19.14
CA VAL A 218 -16.44 -13.01 18.09
C VAL A 218 -16.07 -13.78 16.81
N LEU A 219 -15.45 -14.96 16.95
CA LEU A 219 -15.12 -15.85 15.84
C LEU A 219 -16.36 -16.46 15.17
N MET A 220 -17.41 -16.78 15.92
CA MET A 220 -18.71 -17.21 15.39
C MET A 220 -19.36 -16.10 14.56
N TRP A 221 -19.33 -14.85 15.04
CA TRP A 221 -19.77 -13.71 14.24
C TRP A 221 -18.92 -13.54 12.97
N GLN A 222 -17.60 -13.75 13.04
CA GLN A 222 -16.74 -13.68 11.86
C GLN A 222 -17.01 -14.83 10.86
N ILE A 223 -17.33 -16.03 11.33
CA ILE A 223 -17.76 -17.17 10.49
C ILE A 223 -19.13 -16.90 9.84
N SER A 224 -20.04 -16.20 10.51
CA SER A 224 -21.32 -15.81 9.92
C SER A 224 -21.19 -14.65 8.93
N SER A 225 -20.33 -13.67 9.22
CA SER A 225 -20.17 -12.44 8.45
C SER A 225 -19.21 -12.57 7.26
N GLY A 226 -18.15 -13.36 7.39
CA GLY A 226 -17.02 -13.39 6.45
C GLY A 226 -16.11 -12.16 6.53
N HIS A 227 -16.33 -11.26 7.49
CA HIS A 227 -15.62 -9.99 7.64
C HIS A 227 -14.77 -10.00 8.92
N GLN A 228 -13.61 -9.32 8.89
CA GLN A 228 -12.86 -9.05 10.11
C GLN A 228 -13.69 -8.14 11.04
N PRO A 229 -13.75 -8.39 12.37
CA PRO A 229 -14.41 -7.50 13.32
C PRO A 229 -13.90 -6.05 13.22
N PHE A 230 -14.83 -5.10 13.31
CA PHE A 230 -14.61 -3.64 13.26
C PHE A 230 -13.81 -3.19 12.02
N ASN A 231 -13.97 -3.85 10.87
CA ASN A 231 -13.11 -3.62 9.71
C ASN A 231 -13.13 -2.17 9.18
N ASN A 232 -14.27 -1.50 9.31
CA ASN A 232 -14.50 -0.12 8.82
C ASN A 232 -14.00 0.97 9.79
N GLU A 233 -13.49 0.58 10.96
CA GLU A 233 -13.06 1.51 12.00
C GLU A 233 -11.53 1.59 12.08
N LEU A 234 -11.03 2.72 12.61
CA LEU A 234 -9.61 2.90 12.87
C LEU A 234 -9.22 2.04 14.07
N ALA A 235 -8.15 1.28 13.91
CA ALA A 235 -7.70 0.33 14.92
C ALA A 235 -6.71 1.01 15.88
N ASP A 236 -7.26 1.72 16.87
CA ASP A 236 -6.52 2.46 17.88
C ASP A 236 -7.01 2.12 19.32
N TYR A 237 -6.48 2.82 20.33
CA TYR A 237 -6.90 2.67 21.72
C TYR A 237 -8.35 3.10 21.98
N GLY A 238 -8.97 3.88 21.09
CA GLY A 238 -10.39 4.25 21.17
C GLY A 238 -11.30 3.05 20.95
N LEU A 239 -10.98 2.18 19.97
CA LEU A 239 -11.71 0.93 19.76
C LEU A 239 -11.69 0.01 21.00
N ALA A 240 -10.59 -0.01 21.75
CA ALA A 240 -10.51 -0.77 23.00
C ALA A 240 -11.46 -0.21 24.08
N HIS A 241 -11.55 1.12 24.23
CA HIS A 241 -12.49 1.76 25.16
C HIS A 241 -13.95 1.51 24.74
N ASP A 242 -14.26 1.68 23.46
CA ASP A 242 -15.57 1.38 22.88
C ASP A 242 -16.03 -0.07 23.19
N ILE A 243 -15.12 -1.05 23.08
CA ILE A 243 -15.42 -2.47 23.37
C ILE A 243 -15.69 -2.70 24.87
N ILE A 244 -14.96 -2.02 25.76
CA ILE A 244 -15.18 -2.02 27.21
C ILE A 244 -16.56 -1.44 27.53
N ASP A 245 -16.93 -0.32 26.89
CA ASP A 245 -18.26 0.32 27.00
C ASP A 245 -19.39 -0.50 26.34
N GLY A 246 -19.11 -1.71 25.86
CA GLY A 246 -20.11 -2.67 25.38
C GLY A 246 -20.38 -2.63 23.88
N LYS A 247 -19.58 -1.90 23.09
CA LYS A 247 -19.71 -1.91 21.63
C LYS A 247 -19.47 -3.32 21.08
N ARG A 248 -20.37 -3.76 20.19
CA ARG A 248 -20.32 -5.04 19.48
C ARG A 248 -20.68 -4.83 18.02
N GLU A 249 -20.38 -5.84 17.21
CA GLU A 249 -20.73 -5.85 15.81
C GLU A 249 -22.24 -6.02 15.58
N ASN A 250 -22.71 -5.52 14.44
CA ASN A 250 -24.11 -5.59 14.05
C ASN A 250 -24.51 -6.98 13.55
N ASP A 251 -25.80 -7.30 13.58
CA ASP A 251 -26.31 -8.58 13.08
C ASP A 251 -26.10 -8.72 11.57
N VAL A 252 -25.61 -9.89 11.17
CA VAL A 252 -25.38 -10.23 9.77
C VAL A 252 -26.69 -10.67 9.13
N LYS A 253 -27.12 -9.94 8.10
CA LYS A 253 -28.37 -10.26 7.38
C LYS A 253 -28.27 -11.65 6.73
N GLY A 254 -29.20 -12.54 7.08
CA GLY A 254 -29.26 -13.92 6.56
C GLY A 254 -28.60 -14.96 7.49
N THR A 255 -28.25 -14.59 8.72
CA THR A 255 -27.84 -15.53 9.77
C THR A 255 -29.05 -16.09 10.53
N PRO A 256 -29.11 -17.41 10.79
CA PRO A 256 -30.13 -18.04 11.62
C PRO A 256 -30.23 -17.39 13.01
N THR A 257 -31.46 -17.12 13.45
CA THR A 257 -31.75 -16.36 14.67
C THR A 257 -31.13 -17.00 15.91
N GLU A 258 -31.09 -18.33 15.94
CA GLU A 258 -30.57 -19.15 17.03
C GLU A 258 -29.04 -19.05 17.12
N TYR A 259 -28.36 -18.94 15.97
CA TYR A 259 -26.93 -18.69 15.90
C TYR A 259 -26.58 -17.24 16.32
N ILE A 260 -27.42 -16.26 15.95
CA ILE A 260 -27.30 -14.86 16.44
C ILE A 260 -27.41 -14.80 17.96
N LYS A 261 -28.44 -15.44 18.53
CA LYS A 261 -28.61 -15.54 19.99
C LYS A 261 -27.36 -16.14 20.64
N LEU A 262 -26.84 -17.25 20.08
CA LEU A 262 -25.71 -17.95 20.69
C LEU A 262 -24.40 -17.15 20.70
N TYR A 263 -23.98 -16.53 19.59
CA TYR A 263 -22.76 -15.70 19.63
C TYR A 263 -22.93 -14.46 20.52
N ARG A 264 -24.16 -13.93 20.63
CA ARG A 264 -24.46 -12.81 21.54
C ARG A 264 -24.33 -13.18 23.01
N GLU A 265 -24.77 -14.37 23.41
CA GLU A 265 -24.56 -14.89 24.77
C GLU A 265 -23.06 -15.09 25.07
N CYS A 266 -22.27 -15.52 24.07
CA CYS A 266 -20.83 -15.74 24.23
C CYS A 266 -20.04 -14.44 24.47
N TRP A 267 -20.40 -13.32 23.83
CA TRP A 267 -19.60 -12.08 23.87
C TRP A 267 -20.12 -10.99 24.84
N LYS A 268 -20.95 -11.34 25.83
CA LYS A 268 -21.46 -10.41 26.86
C LYS A 268 -20.32 -9.73 27.62
N ASN A 269 -20.54 -8.49 28.09
CA ASN A 269 -19.52 -7.75 28.87
C ASN A 269 -19.13 -8.54 30.13
N GLU A 270 -20.11 -8.91 30.94
CA GLU A 270 -19.89 -9.64 32.19
C GLU A 270 -19.58 -11.13 31.94
N HIS A 271 -18.42 -11.59 32.41
CA HIS A 271 -17.92 -12.95 32.14
C HIS A 271 -18.74 -14.06 32.81
N ASN A 272 -19.43 -13.76 33.91
CA ASN A 272 -20.34 -14.68 34.61
C ASN A 272 -21.70 -14.86 33.88
N GLU A 273 -22.08 -13.93 33.00
CA GLU A 273 -23.27 -14.07 32.15
C GLU A 273 -23.02 -14.91 30.89
N ARG A 274 -21.76 -15.16 30.54
CA ARG A 274 -21.38 -15.97 29.38
C ARG A 274 -21.60 -17.47 29.66
N PRO A 275 -22.08 -18.26 28.68
CA PRO A 275 -22.17 -19.72 28.82
C PRO A 275 -20.79 -20.35 29.07
N ASP A 276 -20.73 -21.56 29.61
CA ASP A 276 -19.55 -22.41 29.50
C ASP A 276 -19.43 -22.98 28.08
N ILE A 277 -18.24 -23.43 27.69
CA ILE A 277 -18.00 -23.88 26.30
C ILE A 277 -18.83 -25.14 25.96
N HIS A 278 -19.05 -26.04 26.93
CA HIS A 278 -19.90 -27.23 26.77
C HIS A 278 -21.36 -26.83 26.49
N LYS A 279 -21.86 -25.75 27.12
CA LYS A 279 -23.17 -25.18 26.81
C LYS A 279 -23.23 -24.60 25.39
N VAL A 280 -22.16 -23.97 24.90
CA VAL A 280 -22.06 -23.50 23.51
C VAL A 280 -22.08 -24.68 22.53
N VAL A 281 -21.28 -25.72 22.78
CA VAL A 281 -21.23 -26.96 21.99
C VAL A 281 -22.60 -27.64 21.93
N SER A 282 -23.24 -27.86 23.09
CA SER A 282 -24.57 -28.50 23.16
C SER A 282 -25.65 -27.69 22.42
N THR A 283 -25.58 -26.35 22.47
CA THR A 283 -26.51 -25.48 21.74
C THR A 283 -26.24 -25.50 20.24
N LEU A 284 -24.98 -25.49 19.78
CA LEU A 284 -24.64 -25.68 18.36
C LEU A 284 -25.13 -27.03 17.82
N ARG A 285 -24.91 -28.12 18.57
CA ARG A 285 -25.42 -29.47 18.20
C ARG A 285 -26.95 -29.48 18.11
N ALA A 286 -27.65 -28.76 19.00
CA ALA A 286 -29.11 -28.63 18.93
C ALA A 286 -29.58 -27.84 17.70
N ILE A 287 -28.94 -26.71 17.36
CA ILE A 287 -29.29 -25.92 16.17
C ILE A 287 -29.11 -26.76 14.89
N ILE A 288 -27.96 -27.42 14.75
CA ILE A 288 -27.68 -28.32 13.61
C ILE A 288 -28.73 -29.44 13.51
N SER A 289 -29.12 -30.02 14.65
CA SER A 289 -30.13 -31.08 14.70
C SER A 289 -31.55 -30.59 14.36
N HIS A 290 -31.86 -29.32 14.60
CA HIS A 290 -33.14 -28.71 14.23
C HIS A 290 -33.19 -28.38 12.73
N GLU A 291 -32.15 -27.74 12.17
CA GLU A 291 -32.11 -27.46 10.72
C GLU A 291 -32.09 -28.75 9.88
N GLN A 292 -31.50 -29.84 10.38
CA GLN A 292 -31.58 -31.15 9.72
C GLN A 292 -32.99 -31.78 9.80
N LYS A 293 -33.79 -31.49 10.83
CA LYS A 293 -35.19 -31.93 10.90
C LYS A 293 -36.10 -31.15 9.96
N ASP A 294 -35.90 -29.83 9.84
CA ASP A 294 -36.69 -29.01 8.91
C ASP A 294 -36.40 -29.36 7.44
N ASN A 295 -35.17 -29.76 7.11
CA ASN A 295 -34.85 -30.32 5.79
C ASN A 295 -35.49 -31.71 5.56
N ASN A 296 -35.53 -32.59 6.57
CA ASN A 296 -36.18 -33.92 6.45
C ASN A 296 -37.72 -33.85 6.41
N LEU A 297 -38.33 -32.79 6.95
CA LEU A 297 -39.77 -32.55 6.85
C LEU A 297 -40.23 -32.19 5.42
N LEU A 298 -39.31 -31.79 4.53
CA LEU A 298 -39.59 -31.58 3.11
C LEU A 298 -39.55 -32.87 2.26
N GLU A 299 -38.94 -33.96 2.75
CA GLU A 299 -38.89 -35.25 2.02
C GLU A 299 -39.97 -36.28 2.47
N THR A 300 -40.77 -35.96 3.49
CA THR A 300 -41.71 -36.95 4.10
C THR A 300 -43.20 -36.58 3.97
N TYR A 301 -43.60 -35.98 2.84
CA TYR A 301 -45.03 -35.80 2.48
C TYR A 301 -45.37 -36.50 1.16
N ASN A 302 -45.34 -37.83 1.17
CA ASN A 302 -45.92 -38.64 0.10
C ASN A 302 -46.38 -40.05 0.56
N SER A 303 -47.25 -40.12 1.58
CA SER A 303 -48.09 -41.32 1.83
C SER A 303 -49.27 -41.09 2.82
N ASN A 304 -50.49 -41.13 2.27
CA ASN A 304 -51.75 -41.67 2.84
C ASN A 304 -52.33 -41.18 4.20
N ALA A 305 -53.35 -40.32 4.08
CA ALA A 305 -54.74 -40.45 4.59
C ALA A 305 -55.08 -41.28 5.87
N ASN A 306 -55.67 -40.63 6.89
CA ASN A 306 -57.14 -40.64 7.19
C ASN A 306 -57.51 -40.03 8.57
N SER A 307 -58.68 -39.37 8.67
CA SER A 307 -59.51 -39.08 9.89
C SER A 307 -58.88 -38.30 11.08
N SER A 308 -59.58 -37.47 11.87
CA SER A 308 -60.94 -36.87 11.83
C SER A 308 -61.06 -35.80 12.95
N GLU A 309 -62.04 -34.89 12.83
CA GLU A 309 -62.66 -34.06 13.91
C GLU A 309 -61.78 -33.00 14.64
N GLU A 310 -62.06 -31.69 14.49
CA GLU A 310 -62.80 -30.80 15.44
C GLU A 310 -61.85 -30.12 16.49
N ILE A 311 -62.00 -28.88 16.98
CA ILE A 311 -63.05 -27.82 16.88
C ILE A 311 -62.49 -26.43 17.33
N ILE A 312 -63.15 -25.31 16.94
CA ILE A 312 -63.09 -23.91 17.52
C ILE A 312 -61.72 -23.17 17.49
N ASP A 313 -61.52 -22.01 16.86
CA ASP A 313 -62.24 -20.70 16.71
C ASP A 313 -61.73 -19.60 17.65
N THR A 314 -61.30 -18.45 17.09
CA THR A 314 -61.75 -17.09 17.48
C THR A 314 -61.08 -15.97 16.67
N ASN A 315 -61.93 -15.27 15.91
CA ASN A 315 -62.05 -13.83 15.59
C ASN A 315 -61.06 -12.81 16.27
N HIS A 316 -60.80 -11.60 15.76
CA HIS A 316 -61.71 -10.64 15.09
C HIS A 316 -60.98 -9.53 14.27
N ASP A 317 -61.73 -8.96 13.31
CA ASP A 317 -61.75 -7.59 12.73
C ASP A 317 -60.51 -6.94 12.05
N LEU A 318 -60.57 -6.29 10.87
CA LEU A 318 -61.58 -5.55 10.05
C LEU A 318 -61.66 -4.02 10.25
N ILE A 319 -62.17 -3.36 9.18
CA ILE A 319 -62.60 -1.95 9.06
C ILE A 319 -61.42 -0.95 8.86
N LEU A 320 -61.38 -0.01 7.92
CA LEU A 320 -62.03 0.30 6.62
C LEU A 320 -61.58 1.75 6.27
N ASP A 321 -61.65 2.14 4.98
CA ASP A 321 -62.35 3.36 4.48
C ASP A 321 -61.71 4.18 3.34
N ASP A 322 -62.62 4.91 2.69
CA ASP A 322 -62.73 5.30 1.29
C ASP A 322 -61.87 6.45 0.73
N ILE A 323 -61.56 6.28 -0.56
CA ILE A 323 -61.90 7.13 -1.73
C ILE A 323 -62.42 8.58 -1.48
N SER A 324 -61.81 9.57 -2.15
CA SER A 324 -62.50 10.64 -2.92
C SER A 324 -61.51 11.33 -3.88
N SER A 325 -61.79 11.40 -5.20
CA SER A 325 -62.47 12.48 -5.97
C SER A 325 -61.52 13.65 -6.35
N MET A 326 -61.69 14.48 -7.40
CA MET A 326 -62.71 14.57 -8.46
C MET A 326 -62.16 15.33 -9.72
N ASN A 327 -62.59 14.88 -10.91
CA ASN A 327 -63.05 15.58 -12.14
C ASN A 327 -62.64 17.02 -12.55
N LEU A 328 -62.55 17.19 -13.90
CA LEU A 328 -63.33 18.09 -14.82
C LEU A 328 -62.59 18.10 -16.20
N SER A 329 -63.11 17.61 -17.35
CA SER A 329 -64.18 18.09 -18.29
C SER A 329 -63.85 19.44 -18.97
N TYR A 330 -64.20 19.85 -20.20
CA TYR A 330 -65.19 19.55 -21.28
C TYR A 330 -64.52 19.76 -22.69
N VAL A 331 -65.13 19.59 -23.89
CA VAL A 331 -65.99 18.54 -24.53
C VAL A 331 -66.12 18.82 -26.06
N ASP A 332 -66.40 17.81 -26.91
CA ASP A 332 -66.92 17.82 -28.31
C ASP A 332 -66.21 18.64 -29.44
N ASP A 333 -66.39 18.40 -30.76
CA ASP A 333 -67.51 17.73 -31.46
C ASP A 333 -67.18 17.00 -32.82
N SER A 334 -68.06 16.02 -33.12
CA SER A 334 -68.61 15.49 -34.39
C SER A 334 -67.85 14.92 -35.62
N ARG A 335 -68.42 13.75 -36.04
CA ARG A 335 -68.75 13.28 -37.42
C ARG A 335 -67.81 12.38 -38.26
N SER A 336 -67.88 11.08 -37.95
CA SER A 336 -68.38 9.98 -38.82
C SER A 336 -67.84 9.75 -40.25
N LYS A 337 -67.34 8.52 -40.50
CA LYS A 337 -68.14 7.41 -41.10
C LYS A 337 -67.41 6.04 -41.13
N SER A 338 -68.18 4.97 -40.89
CA SER A 338 -68.11 3.56 -41.41
C SER A 338 -66.77 2.95 -41.91
N SER A 339 -66.43 1.68 -41.65
CA SER A 339 -67.19 0.57 -41.03
C SER A 339 -66.34 -0.71 -40.87
N LEU A 340 -66.68 -1.55 -39.87
CA LEU A 340 -66.53 -3.03 -39.81
C LEU A 340 -65.11 -3.62 -39.94
N GLN A 341 -64.80 -4.82 -39.42
CA GLN A 341 -65.22 -5.58 -38.24
C GLN A 341 -64.18 -6.71 -38.12
N ASP A 342 -63.77 -7.11 -36.90
CA ASP A 342 -63.35 -8.49 -36.57
C ASP A 342 -62.83 -8.52 -35.12
N GLN A 343 -63.74 -8.20 -34.19
CA GLN A 343 -63.65 -8.66 -32.81
C GLN A 343 -64.77 -9.69 -32.61
N ILE A 344 -64.44 -10.98 -32.72
CA ILE A 344 -65.27 -12.02 -32.12
C ILE A 344 -64.90 -12.07 -30.64
N THR A 345 -65.81 -11.51 -29.84
CA THR A 345 -65.76 -11.55 -28.38
C THR A 345 -66.28 -12.90 -27.92
N VAL A 346 -65.42 -13.78 -27.40
CA VAL A 346 -65.87 -14.96 -26.63
C VAL A 346 -65.92 -14.56 -25.15
N LYS A 347 -67.02 -13.92 -24.78
CA LYS A 347 -67.53 -13.91 -23.41
C LYS A 347 -68.96 -14.42 -23.45
N SER A 348 -69.09 -15.73 -23.35
CA SER A 348 -70.36 -16.42 -23.07
C SER A 348 -70.10 -17.50 -22.04
N SER A 349 -70.82 -17.38 -20.93
CA SER A 349 -70.95 -18.37 -19.86
C SER A 349 -71.09 -19.80 -20.38
N ILE A 350 -70.33 -20.73 -19.81
CA ILE A 350 -70.66 -22.16 -19.81
C ILE A 350 -70.69 -22.60 -18.35
N ASN A 351 -71.84 -23.13 -17.94
CA ASN A 351 -72.02 -23.86 -16.70
C ASN A 351 -72.79 -25.14 -17.07
N CYS A 352 -72.40 -26.29 -16.48
CA CYS A 352 -72.99 -27.63 -16.69
C CYS A 352 -72.79 -28.28 -18.08
N PRO A 353 -72.96 -29.62 -18.24
CA PRO A 353 -72.89 -30.73 -17.28
C PRO A 353 -71.88 -31.83 -17.75
N GLU A 354 -71.97 -33.05 -17.20
CA GLU A 354 -71.09 -34.19 -17.49
C GLU A 354 -71.14 -34.73 -18.94
N ASN A 355 -70.00 -35.30 -19.36
CA ASN A 355 -69.73 -36.18 -20.51
C ASN A 355 -69.61 -35.59 -21.95
N ASN A 356 -68.42 -35.85 -22.53
CA ASN A 356 -68.08 -35.98 -23.96
C ASN A 356 -68.17 -34.76 -24.91
N SER A 357 -68.07 -33.51 -24.43
CA SER A 357 -68.01 -32.32 -25.32
C SER A 357 -66.84 -31.34 -25.08
N THR A 358 -65.95 -31.61 -24.11
CA THR A 358 -64.94 -30.64 -23.65
C THR A 358 -63.69 -30.54 -24.53
N GLU A 359 -63.23 -31.62 -25.17
CA GLU A 359 -61.99 -31.59 -25.98
C GLU A 359 -62.13 -30.74 -27.26
N SER A 360 -63.23 -30.90 -27.99
CA SER A 360 -63.50 -30.16 -29.24
C SER A 360 -63.50 -28.64 -29.05
N LEU A 361 -63.98 -28.14 -27.90
CA LEU A 361 -64.01 -26.71 -27.62
C LEU A 361 -62.61 -26.16 -27.28
N PHE A 362 -61.75 -27.00 -26.71
CA PHE A 362 -60.36 -26.66 -26.37
C PHE A 362 -59.48 -26.60 -27.64
N ASP A 363 -59.67 -27.55 -28.55
CA ASP A 363 -59.08 -27.58 -29.90
C ASP A 363 -59.25 -26.24 -30.63
N ASP A 364 -60.49 -25.74 -30.74
CA ASP A 364 -60.81 -24.50 -31.46
C ASP A 364 -60.13 -23.26 -30.84
N ILE A 365 -60.10 -23.17 -29.52
CA ILE A 365 -59.46 -22.06 -28.79
C ILE A 365 -57.94 -22.04 -29.04
N ILE A 366 -57.29 -23.20 -28.96
CA ILE A 366 -55.84 -23.32 -29.19
C ILE A 366 -55.50 -23.01 -30.65
N ASN A 367 -56.29 -23.52 -31.60
CA ASN A 367 -56.14 -23.21 -33.03
C ASN A 367 -56.24 -21.71 -33.30
N ILE A 368 -57.25 -21.02 -32.77
CA ILE A 368 -57.41 -19.55 -32.91
C ILE A 368 -56.17 -18.80 -32.37
N ILE A 369 -55.55 -19.27 -31.29
CA ILE A 369 -54.37 -18.63 -30.69
C ILE A 369 -53.14 -18.84 -31.58
N ILE A 370 -52.88 -20.07 -32.03
CA ILE A 370 -51.81 -20.41 -32.99
C ILE A 370 -51.91 -19.53 -34.24
N ASP A 371 -53.11 -19.43 -34.80
CA ASP A 371 -53.40 -18.69 -36.02
C ASP A 371 -53.12 -17.18 -35.86
N LYS A 372 -53.52 -16.61 -34.72
CA LYS A 372 -53.21 -15.21 -34.35
C LYS A 372 -51.70 -14.99 -34.19
N ILE A 373 -50.97 -15.93 -33.58
CA ILE A 373 -49.51 -15.84 -33.39
C ILE A 373 -48.80 -15.83 -34.75
N ILE A 374 -49.15 -16.74 -35.66
CA ILE A 374 -48.57 -16.82 -37.00
C ILE A 374 -48.89 -15.56 -37.81
N LYS A 375 -50.13 -15.06 -37.74
CA LYS A 375 -50.53 -13.77 -38.35
C LYS A 375 -49.74 -12.57 -37.81
N LYS A 376 -49.33 -12.57 -36.54
CA LYS A 376 -48.45 -11.53 -35.95
C LYS A 376 -47.01 -11.67 -36.43
N HIS A 377 -46.46 -12.89 -36.42
CA HIS A 377 -45.14 -13.23 -36.95
C HIS A 377 -44.99 -12.78 -38.41
N ASN A 378 -45.93 -13.16 -39.28
CA ASN A 378 -45.93 -12.78 -40.70
C ASN A 378 -45.97 -11.25 -40.92
N LYS A 379 -46.60 -10.49 -40.03
CA LYS A 379 -46.59 -9.01 -40.07
C LYS A 379 -45.24 -8.39 -39.66
N GLY A 380 -44.32 -9.14 -39.07
CA GLY A 380 -43.01 -8.65 -38.61
C GLY A 380 -42.94 -8.35 -37.11
N PHE A 381 -43.75 -9.02 -36.30
CA PHE A 381 -43.57 -8.97 -34.84
C PHE A 381 -42.30 -9.73 -34.46
N THR A 382 -41.48 -9.15 -33.58
CA THR A 382 -40.27 -9.82 -33.07
C THR A 382 -40.62 -10.98 -32.14
N PHE A 383 -39.70 -11.94 -31.97
CA PHE A 383 -39.88 -13.07 -31.05
C PHE A 383 -40.30 -12.64 -29.62
N GLU A 384 -39.79 -11.51 -29.11
CA GLU A 384 -40.19 -10.97 -27.80
C GLU A 384 -41.59 -10.35 -27.79
N GLN A 385 -41.99 -9.67 -28.86
CA GLN A 385 -43.37 -9.19 -29.00
C GLN A 385 -44.36 -10.35 -29.10
N ILE A 386 -43.94 -11.48 -29.69
CA ILE A 386 -44.71 -12.72 -29.75
C ILE A 386 -44.83 -13.36 -28.35
N LYS A 387 -43.73 -13.49 -27.58
CA LYS A 387 -43.78 -13.94 -26.17
C LYS A 387 -44.80 -13.15 -25.35
N GLN A 388 -44.79 -11.82 -25.48
CA GLN A 388 -45.75 -10.95 -24.81
C GLN A 388 -47.19 -11.16 -25.29
N PHE A 389 -47.40 -11.39 -26.59
CA PHE A 389 -48.72 -11.67 -27.15
C PHE A 389 -49.28 -13.04 -26.70
N ILE A 390 -48.43 -14.08 -26.62
CA ILE A 390 -48.82 -15.40 -26.11
C ILE A 390 -49.27 -15.28 -24.65
N ASN A 391 -48.46 -14.65 -23.80
CA ASN A 391 -48.83 -14.40 -22.40
C ASN A 391 -50.15 -13.62 -22.27
N GLN A 392 -50.40 -12.64 -23.15
CA GLN A 392 -51.68 -11.92 -23.19
C GLN A 392 -52.86 -12.82 -23.57
N GLN A 393 -52.73 -13.66 -24.61
CA GLN A 393 -53.80 -14.59 -24.99
C GLN A 393 -54.07 -15.64 -23.90
N ILE A 394 -53.03 -16.22 -23.30
CA ILE A 394 -53.19 -17.19 -22.20
C ILE A 394 -53.86 -16.53 -20.99
N SER A 395 -53.48 -15.31 -20.61
CA SER A 395 -54.12 -14.58 -19.49
C SER A 395 -55.60 -14.18 -19.74
N GLN A 396 -56.09 -14.30 -20.97
CA GLN A 396 -57.49 -14.06 -21.32
C GLN A 396 -58.33 -15.35 -21.29
N LEU A 397 -57.69 -16.52 -21.21
CA LEU A 397 -58.35 -17.78 -20.92
C LEU A 397 -58.52 -17.87 -19.40
N ASN A 398 -59.76 -18.02 -18.91
CA ASN A 398 -60.06 -18.24 -17.49
C ASN A 398 -59.72 -19.69 -17.07
N GLN A 399 -58.48 -20.12 -17.32
CA GLN A 399 -57.95 -21.45 -17.04
C GLN A 399 -56.47 -21.34 -16.63
N PRO A 400 -55.99 -22.17 -15.68
CA PRO A 400 -54.58 -22.20 -15.35
C PRO A 400 -53.77 -22.74 -16.53
N SER A 401 -52.55 -22.22 -16.72
CA SER A 401 -51.68 -22.59 -17.84
C SER A 401 -51.29 -24.06 -17.87
N SER A 402 -51.27 -24.72 -16.70
CA SER A 402 -51.07 -26.17 -16.56
C SER A 402 -52.05 -26.97 -17.41
N ASN A 403 -53.34 -26.61 -17.40
CA ASN A 403 -54.37 -27.34 -18.16
C ASN A 403 -54.10 -27.29 -19.67
N ILE A 404 -53.57 -26.17 -20.18
CA ILE A 404 -53.18 -26.02 -21.59
C ILE A 404 -51.94 -26.86 -21.89
N ILE A 405 -50.94 -26.83 -20.99
CA ILE A 405 -49.71 -27.60 -21.11
C ILE A 405 -50.01 -29.11 -21.14
N ASP A 406 -50.82 -29.60 -20.22
CA ASP A 406 -51.11 -31.02 -20.07
C ASP A 406 -52.02 -31.52 -21.21
N TRP A 407 -52.98 -30.70 -21.65
CA TRP A 407 -53.73 -30.99 -22.88
C TRP A 407 -52.81 -31.06 -24.11
N LEU A 408 -51.85 -30.13 -24.25
CA LEU A 408 -50.87 -30.14 -25.34
C LEU A 408 -49.94 -31.36 -25.29
N LYS A 409 -49.49 -31.80 -24.10
CA LYS A 409 -48.68 -33.02 -23.95
C LYS A 409 -49.44 -34.26 -24.44
N ASN A 410 -50.75 -34.32 -24.20
CA ASN A 410 -51.59 -35.43 -24.62
C ASN A 410 -51.97 -35.35 -26.13
N ASN A 411 -51.95 -34.15 -26.72
CA ASN A 411 -52.34 -33.90 -28.12
C ASN A 411 -51.11 -33.52 -28.98
N GLN A 412 -50.23 -34.50 -29.21
CA GLN A 412 -48.97 -34.35 -29.96
C GLN A 412 -49.01 -34.94 -31.39
N ASP A 413 -50.21 -35.16 -31.93
CA ASP A 413 -50.49 -35.69 -33.27
C ASP A 413 -50.30 -34.65 -34.39
N LYS A 414 -50.75 -33.40 -34.16
CA LYS A 414 -50.64 -32.29 -35.13
C LYS A 414 -49.38 -31.47 -34.88
N SER A 415 -48.54 -31.29 -35.91
CA SER A 415 -47.28 -30.52 -35.82
C SER A 415 -47.42 -29.11 -35.24
N GLN A 416 -48.61 -28.50 -35.39
CA GLN A 416 -48.91 -27.19 -34.81
C GLN A 416 -49.00 -27.21 -33.28
N TYR A 417 -49.51 -28.28 -32.66
CA TYR A 417 -49.57 -28.46 -31.20
C TYR A 417 -48.19 -28.81 -30.64
N VAL A 418 -47.43 -29.65 -31.35
CA VAL A 418 -46.02 -29.94 -31.05
C VAL A 418 -45.19 -28.64 -31.02
N TRP A 419 -45.31 -27.81 -32.06
CA TRP A 419 -44.66 -26.51 -32.11
C TRP A 419 -45.13 -25.56 -31.00
N PHE A 420 -46.46 -25.49 -30.78
CA PHE A 420 -47.02 -24.59 -29.78
C PHE A 420 -46.56 -24.96 -28.37
N LEU A 421 -46.50 -26.25 -28.01
CA LEU A 421 -45.90 -26.73 -26.77
C LEU A 421 -44.42 -26.36 -26.67
N GLY A 422 -43.66 -26.48 -27.76
CA GLY A 422 -42.26 -26.04 -27.81
C GLY A 422 -42.08 -24.55 -27.46
N LEU A 423 -43.04 -23.68 -27.78
CA LEU A 423 -43.02 -22.27 -27.35
C LEU A 423 -43.16 -22.10 -25.83
N PHE A 424 -43.87 -22.99 -25.13
CA PHE A 424 -44.00 -22.90 -23.67
C PHE A 424 -42.67 -23.17 -22.99
N TYR A 425 -41.93 -24.20 -23.43
CA TYR A 425 -40.57 -24.47 -22.97
C TYR A 425 -39.60 -23.34 -23.36
N TYR A 426 -39.55 -22.97 -24.65
CA TYR A 426 -38.64 -21.94 -25.19
C TYR A 426 -38.78 -20.55 -24.54
N TYR A 427 -40.00 -20.20 -24.12
CA TYR A 427 -40.28 -18.91 -23.46
C TYR A 427 -40.49 -19.02 -21.94
N SER A 428 -40.45 -20.23 -21.37
CA SER A 428 -40.74 -20.53 -19.95
C SER A 428 -42.11 -19.99 -19.52
N ILE A 429 -43.16 -20.40 -20.23
CA ILE A 429 -44.55 -19.94 -20.01
C ILE A 429 -45.26 -20.91 -19.07
N GLY A 430 -45.98 -20.36 -18.08
CA GLY A 430 -46.90 -21.14 -17.24
C GLY A 430 -46.24 -21.98 -16.15
N ASN A 431 -45.14 -21.50 -15.56
CA ASN A 431 -44.35 -22.16 -14.51
C ASN A 431 -43.67 -23.48 -14.92
N ILE A 432 -43.58 -23.78 -16.22
CA ILE A 432 -42.62 -24.77 -16.74
C ILE A 432 -41.18 -24.28 -16.49
N GLU A 433 -40.33 -25.16 -15.95
CA GLU A 433 -38.89 -24.93 -15.89
C GLU A 433 -38.30 -24.76 -17.29
N ASN A 434 -37.33 -23.86 -17.44
CA ASN A 434 -36.78 -23.51 -18.75
C ASN A 434 -35.93 -24.64 -19.35
N ASN A 435 -36.57 -25.59 -20.04
CA ASN A 435 -35.91 -26.69 -20.72
C ASN A 435 -35.72 -26.37 -22.21
N ASN A 436 -34.59 -25.75 -22.52
CA ASN A 436 -34.18 -25.43 -23.89
C ASN A 436 -34.00 -26.69 -24.77
N THR A 437 -33.63 -27.83 -24.18
CA THR A 437 -33.44 -29.10 -24.89
C THR A 437 -34.79 -29.65 -25.37
N GLU A 438 -35.78 -29.70 -24.47
CA GLU A 438 -37.16 -30.09 -24.81
C GLU A 438 -37.76 -29.18 -25.88
N ALA A 439 -37.54 -27.86 -25.78
CA ALA A 439 -37.96 -26.91 -26.81
C ALA A 439 -37.33 -27.21 -28.18
N PHE A 440 -36.02 -27.52 -28.21
CA PHE A 440 -35.31 -27.89 -29.43
C PHE A 440 -35.82 -29.21 -30.03
N GLU A 441 -36.12 -30.22 -29.20
CA GLU A 441 -36.67 -31.50 -29.66
C GLU A 441 -38.09 -31.36 -30.22
N LEU A 442 -38.96 -30.61 -29.54
CA LEU A 442 -40.32 -30.31 -30.02
C LEU A 442 -40.31 -29.50 -31.32
N PHE A 443 -39.46 -28.48 -31.43
CA PHE A 443 -39.30 -27.75 -32.70
C PHE A 443 -38.71 -28.63 -33.79
N SER A 444 -37.77 -29.54 -33.48
CA SER A 444 -37.23 -30.51 -34.42
C SER A 444 -38.31 -31.45 -34.96
N LYS A 445 -39.11 -32.05 -34.08
CA LYS A 445 -40.24 -32.92 -34.42
C LYS A 445 -41.26 -32.22 -35.31
N ALA A 446 -41.66 -30.99 -34.98
CA ALA A 446 -42.59 -30.21 -35.79
C ALA A 446 -41.99 -29.74 -37.13
N ALA A 447 -40.69 -29.40 -37.16
CA ALA A 447 -39.99 -28.92 -38.35
C ALA A 447 -39.72 -30.01 -39.39
N ILE A 448 -39.50 -31.25 -38.95
CA ILE A 448 -39.37 -32.44 -39.81
C ILE A 448 -40.70 -32.73 -40.53
N ASN A 449 -41.83 -32.52 -39.85
CA ASN A 449 -43.18 -32.63 -40.43
C ASN A 449 -43.61 -31.34 -41.18
N ASP A 450 -42.67 -30.68 -41.85
CA ASP A 450 -42.82 -29.49 -42.70
C ASP A 450 -43.58 -28.28 -42.11
N TYR A 451 -43.71 -28.18 -40.78
CA TYR A 451 -44.37 -27.03 -40.16
C TYR A 451 -43.47 -25.79 -40.21
N SER A 452 -43.73 -24.92 -41.19
CA SER A 452 -42.77 -23.89 -41.62
C SER A 452 -42.42 -22.82 -40.59
N ILE A 453 -43.28 -22.59 -39.58
CA ILE A 453 -42.94 -21.74 -38.44
C ILE A 453 -42.08 -22.47 -37.40
N ALA A 454 -42.22 -23.79 -37.23
CA ALA A 454 -41.27 -24.57 -36.41
C ALA A 454 -39.88 -24.60 -37.05
N GLN A 455 -39.79 -24.68 -38.39
CA GLN A 455 -38.52 -24.57 -39.11
C GLN A 455 -37.81 -23.23 -38.83
N VAL A 456 -38.55 -22.11 -38.71
CA VAL A 456 -38.01 -20.80 -38.29
C VAL A 456 -37.50 -20.81 -36.84
N TYR A 457 -38.22 -21.44 -35.91
CA TYR A 457 -37.80 -21.54 -34.51
C TYR A 457 -36.61 -22.49 -34.32
N LEU A 458 -36.57 -23.61 -35.04
CA LEU A 458 -35.43 -24.53 -35.05
C LEU A 458 -34.17 -23.86 -35.62
N ALA A 459 -34.30 -23.11 -36.70
CA ALA A 459 -33.21 -22.29 -37.23
C ALA A 459 -32.72 -21.25 -36.20
N LYS A 460 -33.63 -20.70 -35.38
CA LYS A 460 -33.31 -19.79 -34.27
C LYS A 460 -32.60 -20.52 -33.12
N CYS A 461 -32.99 -21.75 -32.79
CA CYS A 461 -32.27 -22.58 -31.83
C CYS A 461 -30.82 -22.86 -32.27
N TYR A 462 -30.59 -23.15 -33.56
CA TYR A 462 -29.25 -23.37 -34.10
C TYR A 462 -28.36 -22.12 -34.15
N ILE A 463 -28.91 -20.90 -34.29
CA ILE A 463 -28.10 -19.67 -34.24
C ILE A 463 -27.83 -19.21 -32.80
N ASP A 464 -28.79 -19.38 -31.89
CA ASP A 464 -28.66 -18.97 -30.49
C ASP A 464 -27.86 -19.99 -29.65
N GLY A 465 -27.94 -21.28 -29.98
CA GLY A 465 -27.46 -22.38 -29.14
C GLY A 465 -28.50 -22.84 -28.11
N CYS A 466 -29.80 -22.67 -28.40
CA CYS A 466 -30.89 -23.08 -27.52
C CYS A 466 -31.15 -24.57 -27.70
N GLY A 467 -30.82 -25.38 -26.69
CA GLY A 467 -31.02 -26.84 -26.66
C GLY A 467 -30.02 -27.64 -27.50
N ILE A 468 -29.15 -26.98 -28.26
CA ILE A 468 -28.16 -27.59 -29.13
C ILE A 468 -26.92 -26.69 -29.25
N LYS A 469 -25.77 -27.26 -29.63
CA LYS A 469 -24.58 -26.45 -29.95
C LYS A 469 -24.84 -25.57 -31.17
N GLN A 470 -24.42 -24.30 -31.12
CA GLN A 470 -24.55 -23.35 -32.22
C GLN A 470 -24.01 -23.90 -33.54
N ASN A 471 -24.80 -23.84 -34.60
CA ASN A 471 -24.45 -24.30 -35.93
C ASN A 471 -25.09 -23.40 -37.01
N LYS A 472 -24.30 -22.46 -37.53
CA LYS A 472 -24.76 -21.48 -38.53
C LYS A 472 -25.24 -22.15 -39.83
N ASN A 473 -24.59 -23.23 -40.28
CA ASN A 473 -24.95 -23.93 -41.51
C ASN A 473 -26.33 -24.60 -41.37
N MET A 474 -26.62 -25.21 -40.21
CA MET A 474 -27.95 -25.75 -39.92
C MET A 474 -29.01 -24.66 -39.75
N SER A 475 -28.66 -23.51 -39.16
CA SER A 475 -29.57 -22.35 -39.11
C SER A 475 -29.95 -21.87 -40.51
N PHE A 476 -28.98 -21.70 -41.40
CA PHE A 476 -29.23 -21.36 -42.82
C PHE A 476 -30.11 -22.41 -43.52
N TYR A 477 -29.78 -23.69 -43.38
CA TYR A 477 -30.56 -24.80 -43.94
C TYR A 477 -32.03 -24.75 -43.52
N TRP A 478 -32.31 -24.54 -42.23
CA TRP A 478 -33.69 -24.50 -41.73
C TRP A 478 -34.44 -23.21 -42.10
N TYR A 479 -33.78 -22.05 -42.20
CA TYR A 479 -34.39 -20.84 -42.79
C TYR A 479 -34.67 -20.99 -44.30
N GLN A 480 -33.81 -21.71 -45.03
CA GLN A 480 -34.06 -22.08 -46.41
C GLN A 480 -35.28 -23.01 -46.53
N LYS A 481 -35.35 -24.08 -45.74
CA LYS A 481 -36.50 -25.00 -45.70
C LYS A 481 -37.81 -24.29 -45.34
N ALA A 482 -37.79 -23.41 -44.33
CA ALA A 482 -38.95 -22.58 -44.00
C ALA A 482 -39.40 -21.72 -45.20
N THR A 483 -38.46 -21.19 -45.98
CA THR A 483 -38.74 -20.37 -47.17
C THR A 483 -39.29 -21.18 -48.34
N GLU A 484 -38.79 -22.41 -48.54
CA GLU A 484 -39.34 -23.39 -49.49
C GLU A 484 -40.80 -23.71 -49.13
N ASN A 485 -41.08 -23.92 -47.83
CA ASN A 485 -42.42 -24.07 -47.25
C ASN A 485 -43.18 -22.73 -47.05
N LYS A 486 -42.90 -21.74 -47.91
CA LYS A 486 -43.62 -20.46 -48.06
C LYS A 486 -43.67 -19.57 -46.81
N SER A 487 -42.85 -19.80 -45.78
CA SER A 487 -42.81 -18.96 -44.58
C SER A 487 -42.34 -17.53 -44.91
N ILE A 488 -43.18 -16.54 -44.62
CA ILE A 488 -42.84 -15.12 -44.79
C ILE A 488 -41.73 -14.73 -43.81
N VAL A 489 -41.76 -15.25 -42.58
CA VAL A 489 -40.71 -15.03 -41.58
C VAL A 489 -39.41 -15.74 -41.96
N GLY A 490 -39.51 -16.94 -42.54
CA GLY A 490 -38.36 -17.65 -43.12
C GLY A 490 -37.65 -16.82 -44.19
N GLN A 491 -38.39 -16.16 -45.07
CA GLN A 491 -37.82 -15.27 -46.10
C GLN A 491 -37.06 -14.09 -45.48
N VAL A 492 -37.57 -13.48 -44.40
CA VAL A 492 -36.86 -12.40 -43.69
C VAL A 492 -35.50 -12.89 -43.18
N TYR A 493 -35.49 -13.99 -42.43
CA TYR A 493 -34.24 -14.49 -41.82
C TYR A 493 -33.28 -15.12 -42.83
N LEU A 494 -33.78 -15.70 -43.92
CA LEU A 494 -32.94 -16.14 -45.04
C LEU A 494 -32.26 -14.96 -45.74
N GLY A 495 -32.98 -13.84 -45.93
CA GLY A 495 -32.40 -12.59 -46.42
C GLY A 495 -31.29 -12.08 -45.50
N TYR A 496 -31.55 -12.07 -44.19
CA TYR A 496 -30.58 -11.70 -43.16
C TYR A 496 -29.33 -12.60 -43.15
N CYS A 497 -29.50 -13.92 -43.37
CA CYS A 497 -28.37 -14.85 -43.49
C CYS A 497 -27.49 -14.55 -44.70
N TYR A 498 -28.09 -14.22 -45.85
CA TYR A 498 -27.33 -13.80 -47.04
C TYR A 498 -26.68 -12.41 -46.87
N GLU A 499 -27.28 -11.49 -46.12
CA GLU A 499 -26.70 -10.17 -45.83
C GLU A 499 -25.46 -10.26 -44.94
N HIS A 500 -25.47 -11.15 -43.94
CA HIS A 500 -24.46 -11.23 -42.87
C HIS A 500 -23.54 -12.47 -42.97
N GLY A 501 -23.64 -13.28 -44.02
CA GLY A 501 -22.82 -14.49 -44.21
C GLY A 501 -23.06 -15.58 -43.14
N ILE A 502 -24.32 -15.76 -42.72
CA ILE A 502 -24.67 -16.70 -41.65
C ILE A 502 -24.95 -18.07 -42.27
N GLY A 503 -23.98 -18.99 -42.16
CA GLY A 503 -24.11 -20.37 -42.65
C GLY A 503 -24.00 -20.52 -44.17
N ILE A 504 -23.74 -19.42 -44.87
CA ILE A 504 -23.58 -19.31 -46.31
C ILE A 504 -22.63 -18.14 -46.62
N GLU A 505 -22.07 -18.09 -47.83
CA GLU A 505 -21.35 -16.91 -48.31
C GLU A 505 -22.28 -15.69 -48.43
N GLN A 506 -21.74 -14.50 -48.12
CA GLN A 506 -22.47 -13.24 -48.18
C GLN A 506 -22.93 -12.94 -49.62
N ASN A 507 -24.20 -12.58 -49.81
CA ASN A 507 -24.79 -12.30 -51.11
C ASN A 507 -25.91 -11.26 -51.03
N GLU A 508 -25.54 -9.99 -51.19
CA GLU A 508 -26.44 -8.84 -51.08
C GLU A 508 -27.64 -8.92 -52.05
N LYS A 509 -27.41 -9.38 -53.28
CA LYS A 509 -28.47 -9.53 -54.30
C LYS A 509 -29.53 -10.56 -53.88
N LYS A 510 -29.11 -11.69 -53.30
CA LYS A 510 -30.03 -12.70 -52.75
C LYS A 510 -30.71 -12.19 -51.48
N SER A 511 -30.00 -11.50 -50.59
CA SER A 511 -30.59 -10.87 -49.40
C SER A 511 -31.80 -10.01 -49.78
N ILE A 512 -31.60 -9.08 -50.71
CA ILE A 512 -32.63 -8.13 -51.15
C ILE A 512 -33.76 -8.82 -51.92
N HIS A 513 -33.48 -9.88 -52.68
CA HIS A 513 -34.53 -10.69 -53.29
C HIS A 513 -35.51 -11.22 -52.23
N TYR A 514 -35.00 -11.79 -51.12
CA TYR A 514 -35.85 -12.32 -50.06
C TYR A 514 -36.48 -11.22 -49.19
N TYR A 515 -35.77 -10.12 -48.89
CA TYR A 515 -36.38 -8.97 -48.22
C TYR A 515 -37.51 -8.34 -49.04
N LYS A 516 -37.33 -8.18 -50.36
CA LYS A 516 -38.40 -7.70 -51.24
C LYS A 516 -39.59 -8.65 -51.23
N LYS A 517 -39.36 -9.97 -51.38
CA LYS A 517 -40.42 -10.99 -51.36
C LYS A 517 -41.24 -10.97 -50.05
N ALA A 518 -40.58 -10.84 -48.90
CA ALA A 518 -41.25 -10.74 -47.61
C ALA A 518 -41.95 -9.38 -47.42
N ALA A 519 -41.35 -8.28 -47.90
CA ALA A 519 -41.93 -6.94 -47.86
C ALA A 519 -43.19 -6.81 -48.73
N ASP A 520 -43.18 -7.38 -49.93
CA ASP A 520 -44.32 -7.46 -50.84
C ASP A 520 -45.44 -8.33 -50.22
N SER A 521 -45.06 -9.35 -49.45
CA SER A 521 -45.98 -10.15 -48.60
C SER A 521 -46.47 -9.43 -47.33
N GLY A 522 -46.17 -8.13 -47.17
CA GLY A 522 -46.66 -7.28 -46.09
C GLY A 522 -45.82 -7.27 -44.80
N ASN A 523 -44.68 -7.96 -44.75
CA ASN A 523 -43.83 -7.99 -43.56
C ASN A 523 -43.14 -6.64 -43.32
N MET A 524 -43.34 -6.06 -42.13
CA MET A 524 -42.83 -4.73 -41.80
C MET A 524 -41.32 -4.71 -41.51
N THR A 525 -40.77 -5.78 -40.93
CA THR A 525 -39.33 -5.92 -40.68
C THR A 525 -38.55 -6.00 -41.98
N ALA A 526 -39.03 -6.77 -42.96
CA ALA A 526 -38.47 -6.83 -44.30
C ALA A 526 -38.48 -5.46 -45.01
N LYS A 527 -39.58 -4.70 -44.88
CA LYS A 527 -39.66 -3.32 -45.40
C LYS A 527 -38.63 -2.40 -44.75
N LEU A 528 -38.31 -2.57 -43.46
CA LEU A 528 -37.30 -1.79 -42.76
C LEU A 528 -35.88 -2.13 -43.22
N TYR A 529 -35.55 -3.42 -43.37
CA TYR A 529 -34.25 -3.83 -43.91
C TYR A 529 -34.07 -3.38 -45.36
N LEU A 530 -35.11 -3.54 -46.20
CA LEU A 530 -35.09 -3.04 -47.58
C LEU A 530 -34.89 -1.52 -47.67
N ALA A 531 -35.45 -0.75 -46.73
CA ALA A 531 -35.21 0.70 -46.62
C ALA A 531 -33.75 1.02 -46.29
N ASN A 532 -33.12 0.24 -45.41
CA ASN A 532 -31.69 0.38 -45.10
C ASN A 532 -30.82 0.08 -46.32
N CYS A 533 -31.11 -0.98 -47.09
CA CYS A 533 -30.38 -1.30 -48.32
C CYS A 533 -30.46 -0.15 -49.33
N TYR A 534 -31.65 0.41 -49.59
CA TYR A 534 -31.79 1.57 -50.48
C TYR A 534 -31.04 2.82 -49.95
N ARG A 535 -31.00 3.03 -48.63
CA ARG A 535 -30.28 4.16 -48.01
C ARG A 535 -28.76 4.04 -48.18
N LEU A 536 -28.22 2.83 -48.06
CA LEU A 536 -26.78 2.57 -48.05
C LEU A 536 -26.21 2.25 -49.44
N GLY A 537 -27.03 1.75 -50.37
CA GLY A 537 -26.58 1.25 -51.68
C GLY A 537 -26.04 -0.18 -51.62
N GLU A 538 -26.39 -0.93 -50.58
CA GLU A 538 -26.01 -2.33 -50.40
C GLU A 538 -26.93 -3.19 -51.29
N GLY A 539 -26.36 -3.99 -52.20
CA GLY A 539 -27.04 -4.87 -53.15
C GLY A 539 -28.02 -4.27 -54.17
N VAL A 540 -28.41 -3.00 -54.02
CA VAL A 540 -29.22 -2.19 -54.94
C VAL A 540 -28.60 -0.82 -55.14
N GLU A 541 -28.95 -0.16 -56.24
CA GLU A 541 -28.59 1.24 -56.43
C GLU A 541 -29.12 2.11 -55.28
N LYS A 542 -28.27 3.02 -54.79
CA LYS A 542 -28.55 3.87 -53.64
C LYS A 542 -29.66 4.87 -53.99
N ASP A 543 -30.79 4.75 -53.31
CA ASP A 543 -31.98 5.58 -53.51
C ASP A 543 -32.51 6.07 -52.16
N GLU A 544 -31.93 7.18 -51.70
CA GLU A 544 -32.27 7.78 -50.41
C GLU A 544 -33.73 8.29 -50.37
N THR A 545 -34.27 8.76 -51.49
CA THR A 545 -35.67 9.22 -51.60
C THR A 545 -36.66 8.08 -51.41
N LYS A 546 -36.35 6.89 -51.94
CA LYS A 546 -37.14 5.68 -51.75
C LYS A 546 -36.99 5.13 -50.34
N ALA A 547 -35.77 5.12 -49.78
CA ALA A 547 -35.55 4.78 -48.38
C ALA A 547 -36.38 5.68 -47.45
N PHE A 548 -36.36 6.99 -47.66
CA PHE A 548 -37.15 7.98 -46.92
C PHE A 548 -38.66 7.70 -47.00
N LYS A 549 -39.19 7.37 -48.18
CA LYS A 549 -40.60 6.95 -48.34
C LYS A 549 -40.95 5.70 -47.53
N TYR A 550 -40.07 4.68 -47.50
CA TYR A 550 -40.27 3.50 -46.66
C TYR A 550 -40.22 3.85 -45.16
N TYR A 551 -39.28 4.70 -44.72
CA TYR A 551 -39.22 5.14 -43.32
C TYR A 551 -40.46 5.94 -42.90
N ILE A 552 -41.00 6.84 -43.74
CA ILE A 552 -42.29 7.52 -43.48
C ILE A 552 -43.43 6.51 -43.29
N PHE A 553 -43.56 5.57 -44.22
CA PHE A 553 -44.62 4.56 -44.15
C PHE A 553 -44.53 3.75 -42.84
N LEU A 554 -43.35 3.24 -42.50
CA LEU A 554 -43.12 2.44 -41.29
C LEU A 554 -43.24 3.27 -40.00
N ALA A 555 -42.81 4.53 -40.01
CA ALA A 555 -42.95 5.45 -38.89
C ALA A 555 -44.42 5.78 -38.57
N SER A 556 -45.29 5.86 -39.59
CA SER A 556 -46.74 6.02 -39.42
C SER A 556 -47.40 4.81 -38.73
N GLN A 557 -46.81 3.61 -38.89
CA GLN A 557 -47.23 2.37 -38.21
C GLN A 557 -46.66 2.23 -36.79
N LYS A 558 -46.07 3.30 -36.24
CA LYS A 558 -45.41 3.34 -34.91
C LYS A 558 -44.26 2.35 -34.73
N ILE A 559 -43.52 2.07 -35.81
CA ILE A 559 -42.28 1.30 -35.72
C ILE A 559 -41.17 2.25 -35.28
N SER A 560 -40.74 2.13 -34.02
CA SER A 560 -39.84 3.09 -33.38
C SER A 560 -38.44 3.15 -34.01
N ASP A 561 -37.95 2.05 -34.58
CA ASP A 561 -36.71 2.05 -35.37
C ASP A 561 -36.86 2.85 -36.68
N ALA A 562 -38.02 2.78 -37.33
CA ALA A 562 -38.28 3.56 -38.54
C ALA A 562 -38.48 5.05 -38.22
N GLN A 563 -39.11 5.39 -37.09
CA GLN A 563 -39.19 6.76 -36.58
C GLN A 563 -37.80 7.32 -36.28
N TYR A 564 -36.91 6.51 -35.69
CA TYR A 564 -35.52 6.90 -35.44
C TYR A 564 -34.75 7.15 -36.74
N GLN A 565 -34.85 6.24 -37.73
CA GLN A 565 -34.21 6.45 -39.03
C GLN A 565 -34.81 7.62 -39.80
N LEU A 566 -36.11 7.88 -39.66
CA LEU A 566 -36.75 9.07 -40.23
C LEU A 566 -36.21 10.37 -39.58
N GLY A 567 -35.99 10.36 -38.27
CA GLY A 567 -35.28 11.42 -37.56
C GLY A 567 -33.85 11.62 -38.10
N ASN A 568 -33.10 10.53 -38.34
CA ASN A 568 -31.79 10.58 -38.98
C ASN A 568 -31.84 11.14 -40.41
N CYS A 569 -32.91 10.88 -41.15
CA CYS A 569 -33.09 11.43 -42.50
C CYS A 569 -33.25 12.94 -42.46
N PHE A 570 -34.15 13.46 -41.62
CA PHE A 570 -34.31 14.90 -41.42
C PHE A 570 -33.05 15.56 -40.81
N TYR A 571 -32.31 14.87 -39.93
CA TYR A 571 -31.10 15.44 -39.31
C TYR A 571 -29.93 15.57 -40.28
N ASN A 572 -29.75 14.61 -41.19
CA ASN A 572 -28.60 14.55 -42.09
C ASN A 572 -28.92 14.96 -43.54
N GLY A 573 -30.20 15.18 -43.88
CA GLY A 573 -30.64 15.51 -45.24
C GLY A 573 -30.71 14.29 -46.18
N ILE A 574 -31.01 13.09 -45.65
CA ILE A 574 -31.03 11.84 -46.44
C ILE A 574 -32.39 11.70 -47.11
N GLY A 575 -32.44 11.83 -48.44
CA GLY A 575 -33.69 11.73 -49.23
C GLY A 575 -34.71 12.85 -48.97
N VAL A 576 -34.36 13.86 -48.17
CA VAL A 576 -35.17 15.04 -47.82
C VAL A 576 -34.24 16.20 -47.44
N ASN A 577 -34.70 17.44 -47.53
CA ASN A 577 -33.94 18.58 -47.02
C ASN A 577 -33.70 18.46 -45.51
N GLN A 578 -32.54 18.94 -45.04
CA GLN A 578 -32.19 18.94 -43.63
C GLN A 578 -33.16 19.81 -42.82
N ASP A 579 -33.89 19.20 -41.88
CA ASP A 579 -34.82 19.87 -40.96
C ASP A 579 -34.57 19.36 -39.53
N LYS A 580 -33.85 20.16 -38.74
CA LYS A 580 -33.50 19.80 -37.36
C LYS A 580 -34.69 19.80 -36.42
N ILE A 581 -35.80 20.47 -36.76
CA ILE A 581 -37.03 20.51 -35.96
C ILE A 581 -37.82 19.21 -36.19
N GLN A 582 -38.01 18.80 -37.45
CA GLN A 582 -38.61 17.51 -37.77
C GLN A 582 -37.75 16.34 -37.28
N ALA A 583 -36.43 16.44 -37.37
CA ALA A 583 -35.51 15.45 -36.80
C ALA A 583 -35.78 15.24 -35.31
N LYS A 584 -35.79 16.33 -34.53
CA LYS A 584 -36.13 16.33 -33.10
C LYS A 584 -37.50 15.69 -32.86
N ASN A 585 -38.55 16.13 -33.56
CA ASN A 585 -39.91 15.61 -33.39
C ASN A 585 -40.01 14.09 -33.64
N TRP A 586 -39.26 13.57 -34.62
CA TRP A 586 -39.24 12.14 -34.92
C TRP A 586 -38.38 11.34 -33.94
N TYR A 587 -37.28 11.89 -33.44
CA TYR A 587 -36.54 11.29 -32.33
C TYR A 587 -37.37 11.25 -31.04
N GLU A 588 -38.17 12.27 -30.74
CA GLU A 588 -39.06 12.28 -29.57
C GLU A 588 -40.15 11.20 -29.67
N LYS A 589 -40.77 11.03 -30.85
CA LYS A 589 -41.71 9.93 -31.13
C LYS A 589 -41.04 8.55 -31.00
N ALA A 590 -39.86 8.38 -31.60
CA ALA A 590 -39.09 7.15 -31.51
C ALA A 590 -38.73 6.80 -30.06
N ALA A 591 -38.35 7.80 -29.26
CA ALA A 591 -38.05 7.67 -27.84
C ALA A 591 -39.29 7.31 -27.00
N SER A 592 -40.47 7.87 -27.32
CA SER A 592 -41.73 7.50 -26.63
C SER A 592 -42.20 6.09 -27.00
N ASP A 593 -42.02 5.68 -28.25
CA ASP A 593 -42.34 4.33 -28.75
C ASP A 593 -41.19 3.32 -28.46
N GLY A 594 -40.21 3.70 -27.65
CA GLY A 594 -39.27 2.79 -26.98
C GLY A 594 -37.87 2.62 -27.59
N ASN A 595 -37.54 3.30 -28.70
CA ASN A 595 -36.21 3.22 -29.30
C ASN A 595 -35.16 3.93 -28.43
N ILE A 596 -34.08 3.20 -28.09
CA ILE A 596 -33.03 3.66 -27.17
C ILE A 596 -32.07 4.64 -27.86
N ALA A 597 -31.66 4.35 -29.11
CA ALA A 597 -30.73 5.19 -29.86
C ALA A 597 -31.29 6.61 -30.09
N ALA A 598 -32.61 6.76 -30.23
CA ALA A 598 -33.30 8.04 -30.31
C ALA A 598 -33.15 8.87 -29.02
N LYS A 599 -33.23 8.23 -27.84
CA LYS A 599 -33.04 8.90 -26.53
C LYS A 599 -31.62 9.44 -26.39
N ASP A 600 -30.63 8.64 -26.76
CA ASP A 600 -29.21 9.05 -26.73
C ASP A 600 -28.93 10.18 -27.72
N THR A 601 -29.54 10.11 -28.91
CA THR A 601 -29.43 11.13 -29.96
C THR A 601 -30.05 12.46 -29.54
N LEU A 602 -31.23 12.45 -28.89
CA LEU A 602 -31.85 13.64 -28.31
C LEU A 602 -30.97 14.28 -27.24
N LYS A 603 -30.44 13.48 -26.29
CA LYS A 603 -29.56 14.04 -25.26
C LYS A 603 -28.27 14.60 -25.86
N LYS A 604 -27.66 13.89 -26.81
CA LYS A 604 -26.36 14.27 -27.40
C LYS A 604 -26.42 15.54 -28.24
N TYR A 605 -27.47 15.73 -29.06
CA TYR A 605 -27.50 16.81 -30.06
C TYR A 605 -28.52 17.91 -29.78
N PHE A 606 -29.51 17.69 -28.90
CA PHE A 606 -30.57 18.66 -28.64
C PHE A 606 -30.72 19.06 -27.17
N ASN A 607 -29.99 18.40 -26.25
CA ASN A 607 -29.90 18.74 -24.82
C ASN A 607 -31.26 18.75 -24.07
N ILE A 608 -32.27 18.07 -24.60
CA ILE A 608 -33.63 18.01 -24.04
C ILE A 608 -33.68 16.96 -22.92
N GLN A 609 -34.11 17.39 -21.73
CA GLN A 609 -34.63 16.47 -20.71
C GLN A 609 -36.09 16.16 -21.05
N VAL A 610 -36.35 14.98 -21.61
CA VAL A 610 -37.73 14.52 -21.89
C VAL A 610 -38.43 14.22 -20.56
N ASN A 611 -39.58 14.85 -20.33
CA ASN A 611 -40.24 14.89 -19.03
C ASN A 611 -40.85 13.52 -18.67
N GLU A 612 -40.33 12.84 -17.63
CA GLU A 612 -40.58 11.40 -17.40
C GLU A 612 -41.98 11.06 -16.81
N ASN A 613 -42.77 12.06 -16.40
CA ASN A 613 -43.89 11.87 -15.48
C ASN A 613 -45.21 11.35 -16.06
N ARG A 614 -45.32 11.05 -17.38
CA ARG A 614 -46.59 10.54 -17.97
C ARG A 614 -46.57 9.09 -18.48
N LEU A 615 -45.43 8.41 -18.49
CA LEU A 615 -45.34 6.97 -18.80
C LEU A 615 -45.38 6.07 -17.56
N GLN A 616 -45.37 6.67 -16.36
CA GLN A 616 -45.18 6.00 -15.07
C GLN A 616 -46.26 4.96 -14.70
N MET A 617 -47.47 5.00 -15.28
CA MET A 617 -48.51 3.98 -15.02
C MET A 617 -48.52 2.80 -16.00
N LEU A 618 -48.12 2.98 -17.27
CA LEU A 618 -48.28 1.96 -18.32
C LEU A 618 -46.97 1.28 -18.75
N SER A 619 -45.81 1.91 -18.57
CA SER A 619 -44.51 1.26 -18.80
C SER A 619 -43.98 0.49 -17.58
N PHE A 620 -44.44 0.82 -16.38
CA PHE A 620 -43.98 0.23 -15.10
C PHE A 620 -44.17 -1.29 -15.02
N LYS A 621 -45.15 -1.86 -15.71
CA LYS A 621 -45.38 -3.32 -15.75
C LYS A 621 -44.43 -4.07 -16.70
N LYS A 622 -43.91 -3.46 -17.77
CA LYS A 622 -43.02 -4.13 -18.74
C LYS A 622 -41.52 -3.90 -18.48
N MET A 623 -41.11 -2.73 -17.98
CA MET A 623 -39.68 -2.48 -17.69
C MET A 623 -39.19 -3.10 -16.38
N LYS A 624 -40.10 -3.47 -15.45
CA LYS A 624 -39.73 -4.21 -14.23
C LYS A 624 -39.11 -5.60 -14.51
N GLN A 625 -39.39 -6.21 -15.67
CA GLN A 625 -38.83 -7.50 -16.08
C GLN A 625 -37.38 -7.44 -16.58
N PHE A 626 -36.88 -6.29 -17.08
CA PHE A 626 -35.56 -6.21 -17.73
C PHE A 626 -34.56 -5.19 -17.12
N GLY A 627 -34.91 -4.48 -16.05
CA GLY A 627 -33.93 -4.01 -15.06
C GLY A 627 -32.89 -2.97 -15.49
N LEU A 628 -33.12 -2.22 -16.57
CA LEU A 628 -32.20 -1.17 -17.05
C LEU A 628 -32.93 0.16 -17.24
N ASN A 629 -32.32 1.24 -16.75
CA ASN A 629 -32.70 2.63 -17.02
C ASN A 629 -31.42 3.45 -17.27
N TYR A 630 -31.50 4.42 -18.19
CA TYR A 630 -30.34 5.19 -18.67
C TYR A 630 -30.60 6.69 -18.49
N TYR A 631 -29.75 7.39 -17.75
CA TYR A 631 -29.78 8.86 -17.61
C TYR A 631 -28.72 9.55 -18.48
N GLY A 632 -28.40 8.94 -19.64
CA GLY A 632 -27.55 9.49 -20.69
C GLY A 632 -26.04 9.36 -20.43
N THR A 633 -25.25 10.31 -20.95
CA THR A 633 -23.79 10.22 -21.19
C THR A 633 -22.85 10.00 -19.98
N LYS A 634 -23.35 9.73 -18.77
CA LYS A 634 -22.53 9.29 -17.62
C LYS A 634 -23.29 8.26 -16.78
N LEU A 635 -22.66 7.12 -16.54
CA LEU A 635 -23.12 6.06 -15.63
C LEU A 635 -22.59 6.34 -14.21
N THR A 636 -23.45 6.83 -13.31
CA THR A 636 -23.43 6.73 -11.83
C THR A 636 -24.55 7.59 -11.24
N LYS A 637 -25.23 7.24 -10.13
CA LYS A 637 -25.47 5.94 -9.48
C LYS A 637 -26.72 6.07 -8.60
N LYS A 638 -27.74 5.22 -8.77
CA LYS A 638 -28.72 4.92 -7.71
C LYS A 638 -29.17 3.46 -7.85
N ARG A 639 -28.59 2.59 -7.00
CA ARG A 639 -28.83 1.13 -6.82
C ARG A 639 -29.51 0.41 -8.00
N ASN A 640 -28.74 -0.24 -8.88
CA ASN A 640 -29.29 -1.08 -9.94
C ASN A 640 -28.72 -2.51 -9.98
N ILE A 641 -29.12 -3.33 -9.01
CA ILE A 641 -28.73 -4.74 -8.83
C ILE A 641 -29.01 -5.61 -10.08
N LYS A 642 -29.95 -5.20 -10.95
CA LYS A 642 -30.38 -5.99 -12.12
C LYS A 642 -29.45 -5.90 -13.34
N GLY A 643 -28.60 -4.88 -13.45
CA GLY A 643 -27.69 -4.74 -14.60
C GLY A 643 -26.55 -5.76 -14.59
N VAL A 644 -25.98 -6.00 -13.41
CA VAL A 644 -24.94 -7.01 -13.17
C VAL A 644 -25.48 -8.41 -13.49
N ASP A 645 -26.72 -8.71 -13.07
CA ASP A 645 -27.38 -10.00 -13.27
C ASP A 645 -27.45 -10.44 -14.75
N TYR A 646 -27.61 -9.50 -15.68
CA TYR A 646 -27.57 -9.80 -17.13
C TYR A 646 -26.15 -9.98 -17.68
N ILE A 647 -25.18 -9.17 -17.22
CA ILE A 647 -23.77 -9.34 -17.58
C ILE A 647 -23.28 -10.70 -17.06
N GLN A 648 -23.71 -11.08 -15.85
CA GLN A 648 -23.43 -12.37 -15.24
C GLN A 648 -24.01 -13.53 -16.05
N LYS A 649 -25.31 -13.52 -16.36
CA LYS A 649 -25.94 -14.56 -17.21
C LYS A 649 -25.28 -14.69 -18.59
N ALA A 650 -24.86 -13.58 -19.20
CA ALA A 650 -24.14 -13.60 -20.47
C ALA A 650 -22.70 -14.12 -20.35
N ALA A 651 -22.02 -13.85 -19.23
CA ALA A 651 -20.68 -14.37 -18.93
C ALA A 651 -20.70 -15.88 -18.59
N GLU A 652 -21.73 -16.33 -17.87
CA GLU A 652 -22.04 -17.73 -17.57
C GLU A 652 -22.40 -18.50 -18.85
N SER A 653 -23.12 -17.87 -19.78
CA SER A 653 -23.36 -18.36 -21.15
C SER A 653 -22.11 -18.34 -22.06
N GLY A 654 -20.93 -18.04 -21.51
CA GLY A 654 -19.65 -18.14 -22.21
C GLY A 654 -19.21 -16.93 -23.03
N TYR A 655 -19.98 -15.83 -23.09
CA TYR A 655 -19.67 -14.73 -24.00
C TYR A 655 -18.45 -13.91 -23.55
N LYS A 656 -17.33 -13.99 -24.30
CA LYS A 656 -16.03 -13.40 -23.90
C LYS A 656 -16.05 -11.92 -23.53
N ILE A 657 -16.88 -11.09 -24.18
CA ILE A 657 -16.97 -9.66 -23.84
C ILE A 657 -17.72 -9.47 -22.52
N ALA A 658 -18.80 -10.22 -22.28
CA ALA A 658 -19.51 -10.18 -21.00
C ALA A 658 -18.63 -10.68 -19.84
N GLN A 659 -17.81 -11.72 -20.07
CA GLN A 659 -16.81 -12.17 -19.10
C GLN A 659 -15.79 -11.06 -18.79
N TYR A 660 -15.25 -10.37 -19.80
CA TYR A 660 -14.35 -9.24 -19.58
C TYR A 660 -15.01 -8.11 -18.78
N GLU A 661 -16.24 -7.71 -19.12
CA GLU A 661 -16.94 -6.64 -18.41
C GLU A 661 -17.37 -7.05 -16.99
N LEU A 662 -17.73 -8.32 -16.77
CA LEU A 662 -17.98 -8.84 -15.41
C LEU A 662 -16.70 -8.81 -14.57
N GLY A 663 -15.55 -9.12 -15.18
CA GLY A 663 -14.25 -8.94 -14.55
C GLY A 663 -14.01 -7.48 -14.13
N ASN A 664 -14.39 -6.51 -14.97
CA ASN A 664 -14.32 -5.09 -14.63
C ASN A 664 -15.26 -4.69 -13.49
N VAL A 665 -16.48 -5.26 -13.44
CA VAL A 665 -17.45 -5.04 -12.36
C VAL A 665 -16.87 -5.51 -11.02
N TYR A 666 -16.42 -6.77 -10.94
CA TYR A 666 -15.83 -7.32 -9.71
C TYR A 666 -14.53 -6.62 -9.30
N LYS A 667 -13.68 -6.21 -10.26
CA LYS A 667 -12.44 -5.45 -9.98
C LYS A 667 -12.71 -4.11 -9.31
N LYS A 668 -13.83 -3.46 -9.65
CA LYS A 668 -14.19 -2.13 -9.12
C LYS A 668 -15.07 -2.16 -7.87
N GLY A 669 -15.88 -3.21 -7.67
CA GLY A 669 -16.95 -3.19 -6.66
C GLY A 669 -18.06 -2.18 -6.97
N GLU A 670 -18.25 -1.84 -8.25
CA GLU A 670 -19.38 -1.01 -8.67
C GLU A 670 -20.62 -1.90 -8.80
N ASP A 671 -21.52 -1.81 -7.80
CA ASP A 671 -22.79 -2.55 -7.69
C ASP A 671 -22.66 -4.06 -7.35
N THR A 672 -21.45 -4.51 -7.03
CA THR A 672 -21.13 -5.79 -6.34
C THR A 672 -20.13 -5.53 -5.22
N THR A 673 -19.86 -6.52 -4.35
CA THR A 673 -18.63 -6.47 -3.52
C THR A 673 -17.41 -6.60 -4.42
N LYS A 674 -16.37 -5.79 -4.15
CA LYS A 674 -15.09 -5.90 -4.88
C LYS A 674 -14.51 -7.30 -4.65
N ASP A 675 -14.29 -8.03 -5.73
CA ASP A 675 -13.83 -9.43 -5.70
C ASP A 675 -12.73 -9.61 -6.74
N GLU A 676 -11.47 -9.51 -6.30
CA GLU A 676 -10.33 -9.61 -7.21
C GLU A 676 -10.16 -11.01 -7.79
N ARG A 677 -10.59 -12.05 -7.07
CA ARG A 677 -10.50 -13.46 -7.49
C ARG A 677 -11.49 -13.75 -8.62
N LYS A 678 -12.74 -13.33 -8.49
CA LYS A 678 -13.74 -13.39 -9.58
C LYS A 678 -13.34 -12.52 -10.75
N ALA A 679 -12.76 -11.33 -10.51
CA ALA A 679 -12.22 -10.50 -11.59
C ALA A 679 -11.15 -11.26 -12.39
N PHE A 680 -10.17 -11.86 -11.72
CA PHE A 680 -9.12 -12.68 -12.33
C PHE A 680 -9.70 -13.85 -13.15
N GLU A 681 -10.60 -14.66 -12.57
CA GLU A 681 -11.18 -15.82 -13.26
C GLU A 681 -11.99 -15.42 -14.50
N TYR A 682 -12.75 -14.33 -14.46
CA TYR A 682 -13.50 -13.85 -15.62
C TYR A 682 -12.59 -13.21 -16.69
N TYR A 683 -11.51 -12.51 -16.31
CA TYR A 683 -10.47 -12.11 -17.26
C TYR A 683 -9.77 -13.31 -17.89
N LYS A 684 -9.50 -14.37 -17.13
CA LYS A 684 -8.89 -15.61 -17.62
C LYS A 684 -9.76 -16.29 -18.67
N LYS A 685 -11.02 -16.59 -18.36
CA LYS A 685 -12.00 -17.18 -19.30
C LYS A 685 -12.16 -16.36 -20.58
N SER A 686 -12.14 -15.03 -20.47
CA SER A 686 -12.22 -14.12 -21.62
C SER A 686 -10.93 -14.09 -22.45
N ALA A 687 -9.76 -14.13 -21.80
CA ALA A 687 -8.44 -14.14 -22.44
C ALA A 687 -8.18 -15.45 -23.20
N GLU A 688 -8.61 -16.59 -22.65
CA GLU A 688 -8.57 -17.92 -23.28
C GLU A 688 -9.40 -17.95 -24.58
N GLN A 689 -10.49 -17.16 -24.67
CA GLN A 689 -11.26 -16.93 -25.89
C GLN A 689 -10.67 -15.84 -26.83
N GLY A 690 -9.42 -15.45 -26.60
CA GLY A 690 -8.67 -14.53 -27.44
C GLY A 690 -9.06 -13.05 -27.27
N HIS A 691 -9.76 -12.65 -26.20
CA HIS A 691 -10.12 -11.23 -26.01
C HIS A 691 -8.90 -10.40 -25.56
N ILE A 692 -8.41 -9.53 -26.45
CA ILE A 692 -7.14 -8.79 -26.31
C ILE A 692 -7.07 -7.99 -24.98
N ASN A 693 -8.14 -7.26 -24.65
CA ASN A 693 -8.17 -6.46 -23.43
C ASN A 693 -8.25 -7.34 -22.17
N ALA A 694 -8.80 -8.55 -22.26
CA ALA A 694 -8.77 -9.51 -21.16
C ALA A 694 -7.39 -10.15 -20.99
N LYS A 695 -6.66 -10.45 -22.08
CA LYS A 695 -5.24 -10.85 -21.99
C LYS A 695 -4.41 -9.79 -21.27
N PHE A 696 -4.62 -8.52 -21.60
CA PHE A 696 -3.98 -7.40 -20.90
C PHE A 696 -4.37 -7.33 -19.41
N GLN A 697 -5.66 -7.38 -19.05
CA GLN A 697 -6.08 -7.35 -17.64
C GLN A 697 -5.60 -8.58 -16.86
N LEU A 698 -5.55 -9.77 -17.48
CA LEU A 698 -5.00 -10.98 -16.87
C LEU A 698 -3.49 -10.85 -16.62
N GLY A 699 -2.75 -10.27 -17.58
CA GLY A 699 -1.34 -9.93 -17.39
C GLY A 699 -1.13 -8.91 -16.27
N TYR A 700 -2.05 -7.93 -16.15
CA TYR A 700 -2.06 -6.96 -15.06
C TYR A 700 -2.38 -7.61 -13.70
N CYS A 701 -3.28 -8.58 -13.65
CA CYS A 701 -3.53 -9.38 -12.45
C CYS A 701 -2.28 -10.12 -12.00
N TYR A 702 -1.59 -10.84 -12.89
CA TYR A 702 -0.33 -11.50 -12.56
C TYR A 702 0.81 -10.52 -12.24
N ASP A 703 0.86 -9.33 -12.84
CA ASP A 703 1.87 -8.31 -12.51
C ASP A 703 1.67 -7.71 -11.11
N LYS A 704 0.42 -7.50 -10.69
CA LYS A 704 0.08 -6.83 -9.42
C LYS A 704 -0.31 -7.76 -8.28
N GLY A 705 -0.59 -9.03 -8.54
CA GLY A 705 -1.13 -9.96 -7.55
C GLY A 705 -2.64 -9.79 -7.30
N ILE A 706 -3.39 -9.30 -8.29
CA ILE A 706 -4.83 -9.01 -8.16
C ILE A 706 -5.61 -10.30 -8.42
N GLY A 707 -6.14 -10.91 -7.36
CA GLY A 707 -6.87 -12.19 -7.42
C GLY A 707 -6.01 -13.43 -7.68
N THR A 708 -4.69 -13.28 -7.76
CA THR A 708 -3.73 -14.36 -8.07
C THR A 708 -2.37 -13.99 -7.51
N ASP A 709 -1.44 -14.93 -7.38
CA ASP A 709 -0.09 -14.62 -6.91
C ASP A 709 0.69 -13.80 -7.96
N ILE A 710 1.63 -12.97 -7.50
CA ILE A 710 2.48 -12.17 -8.40
C ILE A 710 3.34 -13.12 -9.26
N ASN A 711 3.09 -13.12 -10.57
CA ASN A 711 3.84 -13.92 -11.54
C ASN A 711 4.28 -13.06 -12.72
N LYS A 712 5.49 -12.48 -12.61
CA LYS A 712 6.05 -11.59 -13.63
C LYS A 712 6.27 -12.25 -14.99
N ILE A 713 6.52 -13.56 -15.03
CA ILE A 713 6.74 -14.32 -16.28
C ILE A 713 5.43 -14.44 -17.05
N LYS A 714 4.35 -14.91 -16.41
CA LYS A 714 3.01 -14.95 -17.03
C LYS A 714 2.50 -13.57 -17.42
N ALA A 715 2.79 -12.54 -16.61
CA ALA A 715 2.48 -11.16 -16.96
C ALA A 715 3.20 -10.73 -18.24
N PHE A 716 4.51 -11.03 -18.35
CA PHE A 716 5.30 -10.77 -19.56
C PHE A 716 4.71 -11.46 -20.79
N GLU A 717 4.43 -12.77 -20.74
CA GLU A 717 3.85 -13.54 -21.84
C GLU A 717 2.53 -12.93 -22.34
N LEU A 718 1.61 -12.63 -21.41
CA LEU A 718 0.29 -12.07 -21.73
C LEU A 718 0.38 -10.64 -22.28
N TYR A 719 1.25 -9.81 -21.71
CA TYR A 719 1.53 -8.48 -22.26
C TYR A 719 2.18 -8.56 -23.64
N GLU A 720 3.08 -9.50 -23.89
CA GLU A 720 3.75 -9.65 -25.18
C GLU A 720 2.75 -10.02 -26.29
N VAL A 721 1.84 -10.97 -26.02
CA VAL A 721 0.75 -11.31 -26.95
C VAL A 721 -0.18 -10.11 -27.20
N ALA A 722 -0.66 -9.45 -26.15
CA ALA A 722 -1.55 -8.28 -26.31
C ALA A 722 -0.84 -7.09 -26.99
N ALA A 723 0.47 -6.91 -26.78
CA ALA A 723 1.29 -5.88 -27.40
C ALA A 723 1.55 -6.15 -28.89
N LYS A 724 1.74 -7.41 -29.29
CA LYS A 724 1.78 -7.87 -30.69
C LYS A 724 0.44 -7.62 -31.38
N GLU A 725 -0.67 -7.87 -30.67
CA GLU A 725 -2.05 -7.54 -31.07
C GLU A 725 -2.40 -6.04 -30.96
N LYS A 726 -1.39 -5.16 -30.85
CA LYS A 726 -1.47 -3.69 -30.89
C LYS A 726 -2.21 -3.02 -29.71
N ASN A 727 -2.50 -3.69 -28.60
CA ASN A 727 -2.99 -3.01 -27.38
C ASN A 727 -1.90 -2.06 -26.82
N SER A 728 -2.22 -0.77 -26.63
CA SER A 728 -1.22 0.25 -26.27
C SER A 728 -0.83 0.24 -24.78
N ASP A 729 -1.73 -0.17 -23.89
CA ASP A 729 -1.41 -0.34 -22.48
C ASP A 729 -0.45 -1.52 -22.27
N ALA A 730 -0.73 -2.67 -22.89
CA ALA A 730 0.15 -3.83 -22.89
C ALA A 730 1.55 -3.48 -23.44
N GLN A 731 1.62 -2.67 -24.51
CA GLN A 731 2.90 -2.15 -25.03
C GLN A 731 3.66 -1.29 -23.98
N ASN A 732 2.96 -0.41 -23.25
CA ASN A 732 3.58 0.35 -22.16
C ASN A 732 4.07 -0.54 -21.01
N TYR A 733 3.23 -1.46 -20.51
CA TYR A 733 3.59 -2.33 -19.39
C TYR A 733 4.72 -3.32 -19.74
N LEU A 734 4.72 -3.84 -20.97
CA LEU A 734 5.83 -4.64 -21.50
C LEU A 734 7.15 -3.86 -21.51
N GLY A 735 7.11 -2.57 -21.90
CA GLY A 735 8.27 -1.68 -21.78
C GLY A 735 8.76 -1.54 -20.34
N THR A 736 7.85 -1.42 -19.36
CA THR A 736 8.20 -1.37 -17.94
C THR A 736 8.83 -2.66 -17.40
N LEU A 737 8.42 -3.83 -17.89
CA LEU A 737 9.05 -5.11 -17.50
C LEU A 737 10.49 -5.21 -18.04
N TYR A 738 10.72 -4.81 -19.30
CA TYR A 738 12.06 -4.72 -19.89
C TYR A 738 12.96 -3.68 -19.21
N GLU A 739 12.43 -2.51 -18.82
CA GLU A 739 13.18 -1.46 -18.08
C GLU A 739 13.72 -1.98 -16.74
N LYS A 740 12.93 -2.84 -16.06
CA LYS A 740 13.21 -3.31 -14.70
C LYS A 740 13.85 -4.70 -14.63
N GLY A 741 13.82 -5.49 -15.70
CA GLY A 741 14.22 -6.90 -15.67
C GLY A 741 13.29 -7.76 -14.81
N GLN A 742 11.97 -7.53 -14.90
CA GLN A 742 10.97 -8.24 -14.09
C GLN A 742 10.23 -9.28 -14.93
N GLY A 743 10.50 -10.57 -14.69
CA GLY A 743 9.94 -11.69 -15.46
C GLY A 743 10.61 -11.94 -16.81
N ILE A 744 11.60 -11.10 -17.16
CA ILE A 744 12.43 -11.19 -18.36
C ILE A 744 13.79 -10.52 -18.04
N GLU A 745 14.82 -10.79 -18.84
CA GLU A 745 16.09 -10.07 -18.75
C GLU A 745 15.90 -8.56 -18.99
N LYS A 746 16.69 -7.73 -18.30
CA LYS A 746 16.62 -6.27 -18.39
C LYS A 746 17.15 -5.79 -19.75
N ASP A 747 16.30 -5.13 -20.52
CA ASP A 747 16.63 -4.60 -21.85
C ASP A 747 16.07 -3.17 -22.02
N PRO A 748 16.88 -2.14 -21.71
CA PRO A 748 16.44 -0.75 -21.82
C PRO A 748 16.07 -0.34 -23.25
N GLU A 749 16.71 -0.89 -24.27
CA GLU A 749 16.44 -0.53 -25.67
C GLU A 749 15.09 -1.09 -26.15
N LYS A 750 14.77 -2.33 -25.80
CA LYS A 750 13.42 -2.88 -26.01
C LYS A 750 12.38 -2.09 -25.22
N ALA A 751 12.68 -1.67 -23.99
CA ALA A 751 11.79 -0.82 -23.19
C ALA A 751 11.46 0.50 -23.91
N PHE A 752 12.48 1.24 -24.35
CA PHE A 752 12.33 2.49 -25.11
C PHE A 752 11.51 2.28 -26.39
N ASN A 753 11.80 1.23 -27.16
CA ASN A 753 11.07 0.92 -28.39
C ASN A 753 9.59 0.58 -28.16
N TRP A 754 9.24 -0.08 -27.05
CA TRP A 754 7.86 -0.36 -26.68
C TRP A 754 7.12 0.89 -26.18
N TYR A 755 7.77 1.73 -25.37
CA TYR A 755 7.22 3.04 -24.99
C TYR A 755 6.94 3.90 -26.22
N LYS A 756 7.85 3.95 -27.19
CA LYS A 756 7.66 4.67 -28.45
C LYS A 756 6.42 4.17 -29.24
N LYS A 757 6.29 2.85 -29.46
CA LYS A 757 5.14 2.25 -30.17
C LYS A 757 3.79 2.52 -29.49
N ALA A 758 3.76 2.59 -28.16
CA ALA A 758 2.56 2.94 -27.41
C ALA A 758 2.28 4.46 -27.44
N ALA A 759 3.32 5.29 -27.38
CA ALA A 759 3.24 6.74 -27.48
C ALA A 759 2.74 7.22 -28.85
N GLU A 760 3.14 6.56 -29.94
CA GLU A 760 2.64 6.79 -31.30
C GLU A 760 1.10 6.63 -31.42
N LYS A 761 0.48 5.88 -30.48
CA LYS A 761 -0.98 5.71 -30.36
C LYS A 761 -1.63 6.65 -29.34
N LYS A 762 -0.93 7.70 -28.91
CA LYS A 762 -1.36 8.67 -27.89
C LYS A 762 -1.68 8.05 -26.52
N ASN A 763 -0.99 6.96 -26.15
CA ASN A 763 -1.07 6.46 -24.78
C ASN A 763 -0.29 7.41 -23.85
N LYS A 764 -0.99 8.16 -23.01
CA LYS A 764 -0.40 9.22 -22.16
C LYS A 764 0.67 8.71 -21.20
N ILE A 765 0.49 7.50 -20.66
CA ILE A 765 1.47 6.86 -19.76
C ILE A 765 2.74 6.52 -20.54
N ALA A 766 2.60 5.98 -21.75
CA ALA A 766 3.72 5.67 -22.63
C ALA A 766 4.47 6.92 -23.11
N GLN A 767 3.75 7.99 -23.46
CA GLN A 767 4.35 9.29 -23.78
C GLN A 767 5.16 9.83 -22.59
N TYR A 768 4.63 9.75 -21.37
CA TYR A 768 5.34 10.17 -20.16
C TYR A 768 6.60 9.31 -19.89
N ASN A 769 6.50 7.99 -20.07
CA ASN A 769 7.63 7.07 -19.95
C ASN A 769 8.68 7.27 -21.05
N LEU A 770 8.27 7.66 -22.27
CA LEU A 770 9.17 8.06 -23.35
C LEU A 770 9.92 9.35 -23.00
N GLY A 771 9.24 10.34 -22.42
CA GLY A 771 9.86 11.55 -21.86
C GLY A 771 10.89 11.23 -20.78
N ARG A 772 10.53 10.36 -19.81
CA ARG A 772 11.46 9.85 -18.78
C ARG A 772 12.68 9.15 -19.38
N SER A 773 12.47 8.39 -20.46
CA SER A 773 13.54 7.65 -21.11
C SER A 773 14.57 8.58 -21.75
N TYR A 774 14.11 9.67 -22.38
CA TYR A 774 15.01 10.72 -22.88
C TYR A 774 15.70 11.51 -21.75
N GLU A 775 15.02 11.82 -20.65
CA GLU A 775 15.61 12.55 -19.52
C GLU A 775 16.70 11.74 -18.80
N LEU A 776 16.46 10.45 -18.59
CA LEU A 776 17.33 9.57 -17.80
C LEU A 776 18.32 8.77 -18.66
N GLY A 777 18.17 8.78 -19.98
CA GLY A 777 18.99 7.96 -20.90
C GLY A 777 18.67 6.47 -20.87
N ILE A 778 17.40 6.11 -20.65
CA ILE A 778 16.95 4.71 -20.58
C ILE A 778 16.72 4.19 -22.01
N GLY A 779 17.61 3.33 -22.50
CA GLY A 779 17.50 2.72 -23.83
C GLY A 779 17.71 3.68 -25.01
N VAL A 780 18.12 4.91 -24.73
CA VAL A 780 18.39 5.97 -25.70
C VAL A 780 19.42 6.93 -25.11
N LYS A 781 20.19 7.63 -25.96
CA LYS A 781 21.06 8.71 -25.49
C LYS A 781 20.23 9.81 -24.81
N ARG A 782 20.64 10.24 -23.62
CA ARG A 782 19.97 11.31 -22.85
C ARG A 782 19.77 12.57 -23.71
N ASN A 783 18.55 13.10 -23.73
CA ASN A 783 18.13 14.29 -24.47
C ASN A 783 17.02 15.05 -23.73
N ASP A 784 17.43 15.89 -22.78
CA ASP A 784 16.53 16.65 -21.92
C ASP A 784 15.57 17.56 -22.71
N LYS A 785 15.98 18.07 -23.88
CA LYS A 785 15.15 18.93 -24.74
C LYS A 785 13.99 18.15 -25.38
N GLN A 786 14.23 16.89 -25.78
CA GLN A 786 13.15 16.01 -26.24
C GLN A 786 12.22 15.62 -25.09
N ALA A 787 12.76 15.33 -23.91
CA ALA A 787 11.96 15.06 -22.71
C ALA A 787 11.01 16.23 -22.38
N PHE A 788 11.56 17.45 -22.29
CA PHE A 788 10.78 18.68 -22.02
C PHE A 788 9.64 18.88 -23.03
N ASN A 789 9.91 18.71 -24.33
CA ASN A 789 8.87 18.87 -25.36
C ASN A 789 7.72 17.88 -25.19
N ILE A 790 8.02 16.60 -24.91
CA ILE A 790 7.00 15.56 -24.68
C ILE A 790 6.19 15.84 -23.41
N TYR A 791 6.86 16.24 -22.32
CA TYR A 791 6.16 16.65 -21.09
C TYR A 791 5.27 17.88 -21.33
N LYS A 792 5.73 18.86 -22.11
CA LYS A 792 4.96 20.06 -22.45
C LYS A 792 3.71 19.75 -23.28
N GLU A 793 3.82 18.85 -24.26
CA GLU A 793 2.67 18.37 -25.04
C GLU A 793 1.62 17.69 -24.13
N LEU A 794 2.06 16.76 -23.27
CA LEU A 794 1.18 16.09 -22.30
C LEU A 794 0.57 17.04 -21.26
N ALA A 795 1.29 18.07 -20.84
CA ALA A 795 0.80 19.08 -19.90
C ALA A 795 -0.34 19.91 -20.51
N ASN A 796 -0.20 20.33 -21.78
CA ASN A 796 -1.28 20.99 -22.53
C ASN A 796 -2.51 20.08 -22.67
N ASP A 797 -2.29 18.77 -22.78
CA ASP A 797 -3.28 17.71 -22.79
C ASP A 797 -3.90 17.40 -21.40
N GLY A 798 -3.57 18.20 -20.38
CA GLY A 798 -4.08 18.10 -19.01
C GLY A 798 -3.52 16.96 -18.17
N TYR A 799 -2.45 16.28 -18.60
CA TYR A 799 -1.90 15.13 -17.88
C TYR A 799 -1.11 15.57 -16.63
N LEU A 800 -1.66 15.28 -15.44
CA LEU A 800 -1.22 15.85 -14.17
C LEU A 800 0.27 15.69 -13.86
N ASP A 801 0.83 14.49 -14.05
CA ASP A 801 2.26 14.24 -13.82
C ASP A 801 3.15 15.01 -14.80
N ALA A 802 2.68 15.29 -16.02
CA ALA A 802 3.42 16.10 -16.98
C ALA A 802 3.37 17.59 -16.64
N ILE A 803 2.23 18.12 -16.15
CA ILE A 803 2.12 19.50 -15.64
C ILE A 803 3.15 19.71 -14.52
N PHE A 804 3.17 18.83 -13.51
CA PHE A 804 4.19 18.83 -12.46
C PHE A 804 5.61 18.77 -13.04
N LYS A 805 5.85 17.86 -14.00
CA LYS A 805 7.16 17.64 -14.58
C LYS A 805 7.68 18.83 -15.39
N VAL A 806 6.81 19.56 -16.10
CA VAL A 806 7.15 20.82 -16.78
C VAL A 806 7.56 21.88 -15.75
N GLY A 807 6.85 21.96 -14.61
CA GLY A 807 7.28 22.76 -13.45
C GLY A 807 8.70 22.42 -13.01
N THR A 808 9.01 21.13 -12.83
CA THR A 808 10.37 20.66 -12.50
C THR A 808 11.41 20.97 -13.57
N CYS A 809 11.04 20.98 -14.85
CA CYS A 809 11.97 21.33 -15.94
C CYS A 809 12.38 22.81 -15.84
N TYR A 810 11.43 23.73 -15.62
CA TYR A 810 11.73 25.14 -15.39
C TYR A 810 12.42 25.41 -14.04
N ASP A 811 12.12 24.61 -13.01
CA ASP A 811 12.75 24.73 -11.69
C ASP A 811 14.24 24.34 -11.72
N LYS A 812 14.59 23.27 -12.44
CA LYS A 812 15.93 22.64 -12.42
C LYS A 812 16.75 22.83 -13.70
N GLY A 813 16.18 23.43 -14.76
CA GLY A 813 16.87 23.65 -16.03
C GLY A 813 16.96 22.41 -16.92
N VAL A 814 15.97 21.52 -16.87
CA VAL A 814 15.98 20.25 -17.62
C VAL A 814 15.42 20.48 -19.02
N GLY A 815 16.31 20.63 -20.01
CA GLY A 815 15.94 20.77 -21.43
C GLY A 815 15.40 22.16 -21.83
N ILE A 816 15.33 23.08 -20.86
CA ILE A 816 14.87 24.46 -20.96
C ILE A 816 15.64 25.29 -19.93
N ASP A 817 15.76 26.60 -20.12
CA ASP A 817 16.41 27.48 -19.15
C ASP A 817 15.61 27.56 -17.83
N ILE A 818 16.32 27.85 -16.73
CA ILE A 818 15.72 27.97 -15.39
C ILE A 818 14.79 29.20 -15.34
N ASP A 819 13.51 28.97 -15.02
CA ASP A 819 12.51 30.01 -14.86
C ASP A 819 11.61 29.68 -13.65
N LYS A 820 12.02 30.18 -12.48
CA LYS A 820 11.32 29.94 -11.21
C LYS A 820 9.88 30.49 -11.20
N GLY A 821 9.60 31.53 -11.99
CA GLY A 821 8.27 32.12 -12.13
C GLY A 821 7.32 31.25 -12.96
N LYS A 822 7.81 30.60 -14.02
CA LYS A 822 7.04 29.56 -14.74
C LYS A 822 6.93 28.28 -13.92
N ALA A 823 7.99 27.88 -13.21
CA ALA A 823 7.95 26.73 -12.32
C ALA A 823 6.86 26.86 -11.25
N LEU A 824 6.75 28.02 -10.60
CA LEU A 824 5.67 28.36 -9.66
C LEU A 824 4.29 28.08 -10.28
N LYS A 825 3.99 28.66 -11.44
CA LYS A 825 2.67 28.51 -12.10
C LYS A 825 2.30 27.07 -12.43
N PHE A 826 3.25 26.29 -12.95
CA PHE A 826 3.00 24.86 -13.26
C PHE A 826 2.87 24.01 -11.99
N TYR A 827 3.61 24.34 -10.92
CA TYR A 827 3.44 23.69 -9.63
C TYR A 827 2.12 24.08 -8.95
N GLU A 828 1.67 25.33 -9.03
CA GLU A 828 0.35 25.80 -8.57
C GLU A 828 -0.77 25.03 -9.28
N GLU A 829 -0.77 25.02 -10.62
CA GLU A 829 -1.77 24.29 -11.42
C GLU A 829 -1.83 22.79 -11.08
N ALA A 830 -0.66 22.15 -10.94
CA ALA A 830 -0.60 20.74 -10.56
C ALA A 830 -1.07 20.52 -9.11
N ALA A 831 -0.71 21.41 -8.18
CA ALA A 831 -1.06 21.33 -6.77
C ALA A 831 -2.55 21.53 -6.50
N GLU A 832 -3.20 22.44 -7.24
CA GLU A 832 -4.66 22.64 -7.23
C GLU A 832 -5.40 21.41 -7.76
N LYS A 833 -4.87 20.77 -8.81
CA LYS A 833 -5.36 19.49 -9.36
C LYS A 833 -5.01 18.27 -8.50
N GLY A 834 -4.47 18.45 -7.29
CA GLY A 834 -4.20 17.38 -6.33
C GLY A 834 -2.86 16.67 -6.50
N ASN A 835 -1.88 17.21 -7.25
CA ASN A 835 -0.55 16.62 -7.32
C ASN A 835 0.23 16.89 -6.02
N ILE A 836 0.33 15.86 -5.19
CA ILE A 836 1.01 15.85 -3.89
C ILE A 836 2.48 16.30 -4.00
N LYS A 837 3.20 15.88 -5.06
CA LYS A 837 4.62 16.25 -5.26
C LYS A 837 4.77 17.72 -5.64
N ALA A 838 3.84 18.26 -6.42
CA ALA A 838 3.80 19.69 -6.73
C ALA A 838 3.56 20.53 -5.47
N GLN A 839 2.64 20.11 -4.60
CA GLN A 839 2.39 20.77 -3.30
C GLN A 839 3.66 20.81 -2.43
N ALA A 840 4.38 19.69 -2.30
CA ALA A 840 5.66 19.67 -1.58
C ALA A 840 6.72 20.59 -2.24
N CYS A 841 6.80 20.62 -3.58
CA CYS A 841 7.74 21.49 -4.30
C CYS A 841 7.39 22.99 -4.18
N LEU A 842 6.11 23.36 -4.14
CA LEU A 842 5.68 24.73 -3.83
C LEU A 842 6.18 25.16 -2.45
N GLY A 843 6.04 24.28 -1.46
CA GLY A 843 6.55 24.51 -0.11
C GLY A 843 8.03 24.94 -0.13
N THR A 844 8.85 24.17 -0.83
CA THR A 844 10.29 24.42 -0.99
C THR A 844 10.60 25.67 -1.84
N LEU A 845 9.81 25.96 -2.87
CA LEU A 845 9.98 27.14 -3.70
C LEU A 845 9.76 28.43 -2.86
N TYR A 846 8.70 28.46 -2.06
CA TYR A 846 8.39 29.58 -1.16
C TYR A 846 9.35 29.68 0.05
N GLU A 847 9.84 28.56 0.59
CA GLU A 847 10.85 28.52 1.67
C GLU A 847 12.18 29.15 1.20
N ASN A 848 12.61 28.81 -0.02
CA ASN A 848 13.86 29.29 -0.59
C ASN A 848 13.76 30.73 -1.12
N GLY A 849 12.67 31.10 -1.79
CA GLY A 849 12.49 32.44 -2.36
C GLY A 849 13.51 32.80 -3.46
N GLN A 850 14.04 31.81 -4.17
CA GLN A 850 14.93 32.02 -5.30
C GLN A 850 14.10 32.26 -6.56
N GLY A 851 14.22 33.44 -7.16
CA GLY A 851 13.47 33.83 -8.37
C GLY A 851 11.96 34.10 -8.17
N ILE A 852 11.46 33.97 -6.94
CA ILE A 852 10.12 34.38 -6.49
C ILE A 852 10.22 35.02 -5.11
N LYS A 853 9.17 35.72 -4.64
CA LYS A 853 9.16 36.28 -3.28
C LYS A 853 9.12 35.15 -2.24
N LYS A 854 10.08 35.15 -1.29
CA LYS A 854 10.10 34.24 -0.13
C LYS A 854 8.84 34.42 0.73
N ASP A 855 8.15 33.34 1.05
CA ASP A 855 6.99 33.35 1.94
C ASP A 855 6.95 32.06 2.79
N LEU A 856 7.43 32.17 4.03
CA LEU A 856 7.47 31.02 4.93
C LEU A 856 6.07 30.53 5.35
N LYS A 857 5.05 31.40 5.37
CA LYS A 857 3.68 31.00 5.73
C LYS A 857 3.07 30.17 4.62
N GLN A 858 3.24 30.57 3.36
CA GLN A 858 2.84 29.74 2.21
C GLN A 858 3.61 28.42 2.18
N ALA A 859 4.93 28.45 2.47
CA ALA A 859 5.73 27.24 2.55
C ALA A 859 5.13 26.21 3.54
N PHE A 860 4.84 26.66 4.77
CA PHE A 860 4.20 25.86 5.80
C PHE A 860 2.84 25.30 5.38
N GLN A 861 1.96 26.12 4.77
CA GLN A 861 0.62 25.66 4.35
C GLN A 861 0.70 24.59 3.25
N TRP A 862 1.59 24.74 2.27
CA TRP A 862 1.78 23.74 1.21
C TRP A 862 2.41 22.44 1.72
N TYR A 863 3.39 22.52 2.63
CA TYR A 863 3.91 21.33 3.33
C TYR A 863 2.82 20.63 4.15
N LYS A 864 1.99 21.37 4.89
CA LYS A 864 0.87 20.81 5.66
C LYS A 864 -0.12 20.09 4.75
N LYS A 865 -0.56 20.71 3.65
CA LYS A 865 -1.51 20.13 2.69
C LYS A 865 -0.98 18.85 2.02
N ALA A 866 0.31 18.81 1.69
CA ALA A 866 0.94 17.60 1.14
C ALA A 866 1.11 16.50 2.20
N ALA A 867 1.44 16.86 3.45
CA ALA A 867 1.54 15.93 4.57
C ALA A 867 0.18 15.31 4.94
N GLU A 868 -0.91 16.07 4.88
CA GLU A 868 -2.29 15.56 5.04
C GLU A 868 -2.70 14.49 4.00
N GLN A 869 -1.93 14.37 2.91
CA GLN A 869 -2.06 13.30 1.90
C GLN A 869 -0.91 12.27 2.00
N ASN A 870 -0.34 12.11 3.21
CA ASN A 870 0.73 11.17 3.56
C ASN A 870 2.03 11.31 2.75
N ASN A 871 2.41 12.54 2.35
CA ASN A 871 3.71 12.73 1.70
C ASN A 871 4.87 12.78 2.71
N GLU A 872 5.83 11.88 2.51
CA GLU A 872 6.98 11.67 3.38
C GLU A 872 7.95 12.87 3.40
N VAL A 873 8.19 13.50 2.24
CA VAL A 873 9.05 14.69 2.12
C VAL A 873 8.37 15.92 2.75
N ALA A 874 7.05 16.06 2.55
CA ALA A 874 6.28 17.13 3.17
C ALA A 874 6.19 16.97 4.70
N HIS A 875 5.99 15.76 5.21
CA HIS A 875 6.04 15.47 6.65
C HIS A 875 7.42 15.81 7.26
N TYR A 876 8.52 15.47 6.57
CA TYR A 876 9.86 15.89 6.99
C TYR A 876 10.01 17.41 7.06
N ASN A 877 9.59 18.13 6.02
CA ASN A 877 9.67 19.59 5.99
C ASN A 877 8.71 20.26 6.98
N LEU A 878 7.54 19.68 7.24
CA LEU A 878 6.60 20.10 8.28
C LEU A 878 7.21 19.91 9.68
N GLY A 879 7.94 18.81 9.89
CA GLY A 879 8.76 18.57 11.09
C GLY A 879 9.80 19.68 11.29
N LYS A 880 10.54 20.05 10.24
CA LYS A 880 11.45 21.21 10.26
C LYS A 880 10.71 22.52 10.58
N CYS A 881 9.53 22.74 9.99
CA CYS A 881 8.73 23.94 10.24
C CYS A 881 8.39 24.08 11.72
N TYR A 882 7.89 23.02 12.35
CA TYR A 882 7.58 23.02 13.78
C TYR A 882 8.83 23.06 14.68
N GLN A 883 9.93 22.39 14.32
CA GLN A 883 11.15 22.40 15.12
C GLN A 883 11.84 23.78 15.15
N PHE A 884 11.87 24.48 14.01
CA PHE A 884 12.62 25.72 13.86
C PHE A 884 11.75 26.99 13.84
N GLY A 885 10.42 26.87 13.73
CA GLY A 885 9.50 28.00 13.61
C GLY A 885 9.43 28.59 12.20
N ILE A 886 9.53 27.75 11.17
CA ILE A 886 9.53 28.19 9.77
C ILE A 886 8.08 28.34 9.31
N GLY A 887 7.58 29.58 9.28
CA GLY A 887 6.21 29.90 8.84
C GLY A 887 5.12 29.62 9.86
N THR A 888 5.48 29.10 11.03
CA THR A 888 4.61 28.70 12.14
C THR A 888 5.36 28.87 13.45
N GLU A 889 4.69 28.68 14.59
CA GLU A 889 5.32 28.71 15.91
C GLU A 889 6.13 27.44 16.19
N LYS A 890 7.11 27.52 17.10
CA LYS A 890 7.95 26.38 17.47
C LYS A 890 7.15 25.39 18.33
N ASP A 891 7.10 24.14 17.91
CA ASP A 891 6.38 23.06 18.57
C ASP A 891 7.13 21.73 18.40
N ASN A 892 7.92 21.34 19.40
CA ASN A 892 8.71 20.11 19.32
C ASN A 892 7.84 18.84 19.32
N SER A 893 6.62 18.89 19.85
CA SER A 893 5.71 17.73 19.88
C SER A 893 5.07 17.48 18.52
N LYS A 894 4.63 18.54 17.82
CA LYS A 894 4.19 18.43 16.40
C LYS A 894 5.36 18.13 15.46
N ALA A 895 6.57 18.60 15.77
CA ALA A 895 7.77 18.21 15.03
C ALA A 895 8.05 16.70 15.15
N PHE A 896 7.99 16.15 16.37
CA PHE A 896 8.12 14.71 16.62
C PHE A 896 7.13 13.88 15.79
N GLU A 897 5.83 14.20 15.85
CA GLU A 897 4.82 13.43 15.11
C GLU A 897 5.01 13.54 13.59
N SER A 898 5.36 14.72 13.09
CA SER A 898 5.65 14.93 11.66
C SER A 898 6.86 14.11 11.19
N TYR A 899 7.94 14.04 11.99
CA TYR A 899 9.10 13.21 11.66
C TYR A 899 8.79 11.72 11.79
N LYS A 900 7.96 11.31 12.76
CA LYS A 900 7.51 9.92 12.94
C LYS A 900 6.77 9.41 11.70
N ASN A 901 5.78 10.14 11.21
CA ASN A 901 5.00 9.74 10.02
C ASN A 901 5.89 9.61 8.76
N ALA A 902 6.87 10.50 8.58
CA ALA A 902 7.86 10.36 7.51
C ALA A 902 8.83 9.18 7.73
N ALA A 903 9.20 8.87 8.98
CA ALA A 903 10.09 7.77 9.33
C ALA A 903 9.44 6.39 9.19
N GLU A 904 8.11 6.29 9.37
CA GLU A 904 7.30 5.11 9.04
C GLU A 904 7.39 4.78 7.54
N SER A 905 7.31 5.81 6.69
CA SER A 905 7.60 5.74 5.24
C SER A 905 9.10 5.52 4.91
N ASN A 906 9.95 5.23 5.89
CA ASN A 906 11.40 5.02 5.76
C ASN A 906 12.20 6.23 5.23
N HIS A 907 11.70 7.46 5.34
CA HIS A 907 12.46 8.67 4.97
C HIS A 907 13.72 8.80 5.83
N LEU A 908 14.91 8.81 5.21
CA LEU A 908 16.19 8.64 5.91
C LEU A 908 16.52 9.81 6.85
N ASP A 909 16.36 11.05 6.38
CA ASP A 909 16.56 12.23 7.21
C ASP A 909 15.57 12.27 8.39
N SER A 910 14.35 11.77 8.20
CA SER A 910 13.34 11.71 9.28
C SER A 910 13.68 10.64 10.32
N LEU A 911 14.16 9.47 9.89
CA LEU A 911 14.69 8.45 10.80
C LEU A 911 15.84 9.02 11.66
N PHE A 912 16.73 9.82 11.04
CA PHE A 912 17.78 10.51 11.77
C PHE A 912 17.24 11.60 12.72
N GLN A 913 16.38 12.51 12.25
CA GLN A 913 15.82 13.58 13.10
C GLN A 913 14.99 13.03 14.27
N LEU A 914 14.22 11.97 14.04
CA LEU A 914 13.47 11.27 15.08
C LEU A 914 14.42 10.64 16.11
N GLY A 915 15.50 9.99 15.65
CA GLY A 915 16.56 9.48 16.53
C GLY A 915 17.24 10.59 17.34
N TYR A 916 17.50 11.74 16.73
CA TYR A 916 18.05 12.92 17.39
C TYR A 916 17.08 13.52 18.42
N ILE A 917 15.78 13.55 18.14
CA ILE A 917 14.74 13.98 19.08
C ILE A 917 14.68 13.06 20.29
N TYR A 918 14.65 11.74 20.08
CA TYR A 918 14.69 10.75 21.17
C TYR A 918 15.99 10.84 21.98
N TYR A 919 17.15 11.00 21.34
CA TYR A 919 18.43 11.09 22.04
C TYR A 919 18.50 12.29 23.01
N ASN A 920 17.92 13.43 22.61
CA ASN A 920 17.98 14.69 23.34
C ASN A 920 16.71 14.99 24.17
N GLY A 921 15.65 14.19 24.07
CA GLY A 921 14.36 14.44 24.75
C GLY A 921 13.64 15.71 24.27
N LYS A 922 13.64 15.99 22.97
CA LYS A 922 13.08 17.24 22.42
C LYS A 922 11.59 17.10 22.07
N GLY A 923 10.71 17.44 23.00
CA GLY A 923 9.25 17.33 22.84
C GLY A 923 8.67 15.97 23.23
N VAL A 924 9.54 14.99 23.50
CA VAL A 924 9.24 13.69 24.09
C VAL A 924 10.26 13.36 25.18
N LYS A 925 10.01 12.36 26.03
CA LYS A 925 11.00 11.87 27.00
C LYS A 925 12.23 11.34 26.27
N ALA A 926 13.42 11.59 26.81
CA ALA A 926 14.66 11.11 26.23
C ALA A 926 14.74 9.57 26.29
N ASP A 927 15.09 8.96 25.16
CA ASP A 927 15.24 7.52 24.99
C ASP A 927 16.44 7.24 24.06
N LYS A 928 17.57 6.88 24.66
CA LYS A 928 18.81 6.63 23.92
C LYS A 928 18.81 5.29 23.19
N GLU A 929 18.04 4.31 23.65
CA GLU A 929 17.97 2.99 23.01
C GLU A 929 17.20 3.08 21.69
N ASN A 930 16.02 3.73 21.72
CA ASN A 930 15.26 4.01 20.51
C ASN A 930 16.00 4.96 19.55
N ALA A 931 16.73 5.95 20.07
CA ALA A 931 17.60 6.80 19.24
C ALA A 931 18.65 5.98 18.47
N LEU A 932 19.39 5.10 19.15
CA LEU A 932 20.40 4.24 18.53
C LEU A 932 19.78 3.26 17.52
N ARG A 933 18.59 2.70 17.81
CA ARG A 933 17.83 1.86 16.88
C ARG A 933 17.46 2.60 15.59
N LEU A 934 17.01 3.85 15.70
CA LEU A 934 16.66 4.70 14.56
C LEU A 934 17.89 5.14 13.76
N TYR A 935 18.96 5.55 14.43
CA TYR A 935 20.24 5.84 13.79
C TYR A 935 20.77 4.61 13.03
N LYS A 936 20.71 3.41 13.62
CA LYS A 936 21.09 2.14 12.96
C LYS A 936 20.28 1.88 11.71
N LYS A 937 18.94 2.01 11.78
CA LYS A 937 18.03 1.85 10.62
C LYS A 937 18.32 2.83 9.48
N ALA A 938 18.70 4.08 9.78
CA ALA A 938 19.10 5.07 8.78
C ALA A 938 20.51 4.80 8.23
N ALA A 939 21.46 4.46 9.10
CA ALA A 939 22.87 4.24 8.79
C ALA A 939 23.11 3.01 7.90
N ASP A 940 22.36 1.92 8.13
CA ASP A 940 22.37 0.72 7.28
C ASP A 940 21.86 1.00 5.86
N LYS A 941 21.04 2.04 5.68
CA LYS A 941 20.56 2.53 4.38
C LYS A 941 21.43 3.64 3.78
N GLY A 942 22.62 3.89 4.33
CA GLY A 942 23.58 4.84 3.77
C GLY A 942 23.52 6.27 4.33
N HIS A 943 22.67 6.57 5.31
CA HIS A 943 22.55 7.94 5.85
C HIS A 943 23.82 8.36 6.62
N SER A 944 24.66 9.18 5.97
CA SER A 944 26.03 9.48 6.42
C SER A 944 26.11 10.11 7.80
N ILE A 945 25.23 11.06 8.13
CA ILE A 945 25.19 11.69 9.45
C ILE A 945 24.80 10.66 10.53
N ALA A 946 23.88 9.73 10.25
CA ALA A 946 23.48 8.70 11.21
C ALA A 946 24.60 7.68 11.44
N GLN A 947 25.37 7.33 10.40
CA GLN A 947 26.60 6.53 10.53
C GLN A 947 27.59 7.23 11.47
N TYR A 948 27.84 8.52 11.29
CA TYR A 948 28.71 9.28 12.19
C TYR A 948 28.23 9.25 13.66
N TYR A 949 26.95 9.48 13.92
CA TYR A 949 26.43 9.47 15.30
C TYR A 949 26.47 8.08 15.97
N LEU A 950 26.39 6.99 15.21
CA LEU A 950 26.64 5.64 15.75
C LEU A 950 28.09 5.42 16.16
N GLY A 951 29.04 6.00 15.42
CA GLY A 951 30.45 6.01 15.80
C GLY A 951 30.68 6.80 17.08
N GLU A 952 30.11 8.01 17.17
CA GLU A 952 30.24 8.91 18.33
C GLU A 952 29.65 8.31 19.62
N ASN A 953 28.52 7.60 19.53
CA ASN A 953 27.82 7.03 20.69
C ASN A 953 28.34 5.64 21.12
N SER A 954 29.49 5.20 20.62
CA SER A 954 30.12 3.97 21.08
C SER A 954 31.01 4.21 22.31
N GLU A 955 30.89 3.38 23.34
CA GLU A 955 31.69 3.54 24.58
C GLU A 955 33.18 3.36 24.30
N LYS A 956 34.07 4.06 25.01
CA LYS A 956 35.52 4.13 24.69
C LYS A 956 36.32 2.89 25.16
N THR A 957 36.00 1.71 24.63
CA THR A 957 36.80 0.47 24.75
C THR A 957 37.50 0.14 23.43
N GLU A 958 38.57 -0.68 23.44
CA GLU A 958 39.31 -1.00 22.20
C GLU A 958 38.42 -1.69 21.14
N LYS A 959 37.55 -2.62 21.57
CA LYS A 959 36.56 -3.29 20.72
C LYS A 959 35.61 -2.28 20.05
N ASN A 960 35.20 -1.27 20.80
CA ASN A 960 34.29 -0.24 20.33
C ASN A 960 34.99 0.83 19.49
N LEU A 961 36.30 1.10 19.68
CA LEU A 961 37.07 1.97 18.77
C LEU A 961 37.10 1.39 17.34
N LYS A 962 37.17 0.07 17.18
CA LYS A 962 37.05 -0.61 15.87
C LYS A 962 35.63 -0.47 15.28
N PHE A 963 34.60 -0.50 16.11
CA PHE A 963 33.20 -0.24 15.71
C PHE A 963 32.98 1.23 15.31
N ALA A 964 33.54 2.19 16.07
CA ALA A 964 33.52 3.61 15.75
C ALA A 964 34.20 3.90 14.42
N PHE A 965 35.40 3.35 14.24
CA PHE A 965 36.18 3.44 13.01
C PHE A 965 35.38 2.94 11.79
N HIS A 966 34.74 1.78 11.88
CA HIS A 966 33.89 1.22 10.80
C HIS A 966 32.77 2.19 10.38
N TRP A 967 32.10 2.83 11.33
CA TRP A 967 31.01 3.76 11.03
C TRP A 967 31.50 5.12 10.54
N TYR A 968 32.59 5.66 11.08
CA TYR A 968 33.23 6.86 10.54
C TYR A 968 33.75 6.62 9.13
N GLN A 969 34.29 5.43 8.82
CA GLN A 969 34.69 5.05 7.47
C GLN A 969 33.50 5.11 6.50
N LYS A 970 32.39 4.41 6.79
CA LYS A 970 31.18 4.45 5.95
C LYS A 970 30.64 5.87 5.78
N SER A 971 30.64 6.67 6.85
CA SER A 971 30.16 8.05 6.82
C SER A 971 31.05 8.96 5.95
N ALA A 972 32.37 8.78 6.02
CA ALA A 972 33.36 9.49 5.23
C ALA A 972 33.34 9.10 3.74
N GLU A 973 33.09 7.82 3.44
CA GLU A 973 32.86 7.27 2.10
C GLU A 973 31.57 7.85 1.47
N ASN A 974 30.49 7.96 2.26
CA ASN A 974 29.27 8.69 1.90
C ASN A 974 29.45 10.23 1.96
N GLY A 975 30.69 10.71 2.12
CA GLY A 975 31.08 12.09 1.89
C GLY A 975 30.88 13.06 3.05
N TYR A 976 30.52 12.64 4.26
CA TYR A 976 30.30 13.58 5.37
C TYR A 976 31.63 14.16 5.88
N GLU A 977 31.81 15.48 5.77
CA GLU A 977 33.06 16.19 6.05
C GLU A 977 33.53 16.06 7.51
N VAL A 978 32.61 16.06 8.47
CA VAL A 978 32.94 15.85 9.89
C VAL A 978 33.45 14.42 10.11
N ALA A 979 32.87 13.42 9.44
CA ALA A 979 33.37 12.06 9.51
C ALA A 979 34.70 11.87 8.77
N GLN A 980 34.92 12.55 7.64
CA GLN A 980 36.22 12.56 6.95
C GLN A 980 37.31 13.13 7.87
N TYR A 981 37.07 14.27 8.50
CA TYR A 981 37.96 14.83 9.51
C TYR A 981 38.19 13.85 10.68
N THR A 982 37.13 13.34 11.30
CA THR A 982 37.24 12.44 12.46
C THR A 982 37.99 11.16 12.11
N LEU A 983 37.73 10.56 10.95
CA LEU A 983 38.47 9.39 10.45
C LEU A 983 39.95 9.74 10.20
N GLY A 984 40.24 10.93 9.69
CA GLY A 984 41.61 11.46 9.59
C GLY A 984 42.31 11.50 10.96
N THR A 985 41.62 11.98 12.01
CA THR A 985 42.19 11.96 13.37
C THR A 985 42.37 10.55 13.93
N TYR A 986 41.54 9.59 13.51
CA TYR A 986 41.69 8.17 13.91
C TYR A 986 42.95 7.55 13.27
N TYR A 987 43.24 7.86 12.01
CA TYR A 987 44.48 7.45 11.34
C TYR A 987 45.73 8.22 11.85
N GLU A 988 45.62 9.53 12.17
CA GLU A 988 46.73 10.32 12.75
C GLU A 988 47.17 9.75 14.12
N LEU A 989 46.20 9.25 14.92
CA LEU A 989 46.42 8.82 16.30
C LEU A 989 46.45 7.30 16.50
N GLY A 990 46.19 6.49 15.45
CA GLY A 990 46.12 5.03 15.55
C GLY A 990 44.95 4.52 16.41
N LYS A 991 43.78 5.18 16.36
CA LYS A 991 42.60 4.81 17.16
C LYS A 991 41.77 3.74 16.43
N GLY A 992 41.73 2.52 16.95
CA GLY A 992 40.99 1.40 16.35
C GLY A 992 41.55 0.90 15.01
N VAL A 993 42.64 1.49 14.53
CA VAL A 993 43.34 1.20 13.27
C VAL A 993 44.84 1.50 13.47
N ASN A 994 45.71 0.93 12.65
CA ASN A 994 47.12 1.32 12.65
C ASN A 994 47.28 2.79 12.23
N LYS A 995 48.27 3.48 12.81
CA LYS A 995 48.60 4.87 12.46
C LYS A 995 48.99 4.96 10.97
N ASP A 996 48.40 5.90 10.24
CA ASP A 996 48.61 6.11 8.81
C ASP A 996 48.48 7.60 8.47
N GLU A 997 49.62 8.31 8.44
CA GLU A 997 49.61 9.76 8.26
C GLU A 997 49.22 10.17 6.83
N VAL A 998 49.47 9.32 5.82
CA VAL A 998 49.11 9.60 4.43
C VAL A 998 47.59 9.55 4.26
N LYS A 999 46.92 8.52 4.81
CA LYS A 999 45.45 8.48 4.83
C LYS A 999 44.84 9.62 5.65
N ALA A 1000 45.46 9.99 6.77
CA ALA A 1000 45.02 11.15 7.54
C ALA A 1000 45.07 12.44 6.70
N PHE A 1001 46.18 12.68 6.00
CA PHE A 1001 46.35 13.80 5.08
C PHE A 1001 45.29 13.81 3.96
N GLU A 1002 45.07 12.68 3.28
CA GLU A 1002 44.04 12.59 2.22
C GLU A 1002 42.62 12.90 2.74
N LEU A 1003 42.28 12.46 3.95
CA LEU A 1003 40.98 12.68 4.55
C LEU A 1003 40.79 14.13 4.99
N TYR A 1004 41.83 14.76 5.54
CA TYR A 1004 41.85 16.20 5.80
C TYR A 1004 41.74 17.00 4.50
N GLU A 1005 42.37 16.56 3.41
CA GLU A 1005 42.23 17.23 2.11
C GLU A 1005 40.81 17.12 1.55
N LYS A 1006 40.17 15.94 1.64
CA LYS A 1006 38.77 15.71 1.23
C LYS A 1006 37.79 16.59 2.01
N ALA A 1007 37.92 16.68 3.34
CA ALA A 1007 37.09 17.55 4.18
C ALA A 1007 37.39 19.05 3.96
N SER A 1008 38.66 19.41 3.75
CA SER A 1008 39.10 20.79 3.45
C SER A 1008 38.54 21.33 2.14
N LYS A 1009 38.41 20.47 1.12
CA LYS A 1009 37.73 20.77 -0.16
C LYS A 1009 36.23 21.06 -0.01
N LYS A 1010 35.61 20.63 1.10
CA LYS A 1010 34.24 20.98 1.51
C LYS A 1010 34.15 22.18 2.45
N GLU A 1011 35.24 22.93 2.57
CA GLU A 1011 35.39 24.13 3.40
C GLU A 1011 35.31 23.93 4.92
N PHE A 1012 35.39 22.68 5.40
CA PHE A 1012 35.38 22.36 6.82
C PHE A 1012 36.62 22.92 7.53
N ILE A 1013 36.40 23.77 8.54
CA ILE A 1013 37.41 24.70 9.08
C ILE A 1013 38.52 23.95 9.82
N GLU A 1014 38.15 22.97 10.63
CA GLU A 1014 39.05 22.14 11.42
C GLU A 1014 39.93 21.25 10.51
N ALA A 1015 39.39 20.79 9.38
CA ALA A 1015 40.18 20.08 8.37
C ALA A 1015 41.11 21.03 7.58
N GLN A 1016 40.68 22.24 7.26
CA GLN A 1016 41.56 23.27 6.67
C GLN A 1016 42.74 23.58 7.61
N TYR A 1017 42.47 23.73 8.92
CA TYR A 1017 43.50 23.92 9.95
C TYR A 1017 44.46 22.72 10.05
N LYS A 1018 43.94 21.50 10.17
CA LYS A 1018 44.75 20.26 10.22
C LYS A 1018 45.59 20.06 8.97
N LEU A 1019 45.03 20.32 7.78
CA LEU A 1019 45.76 20.24 6.51
C LEU A 1019 46.89 21.28 6.46
N GLY A 1020 46.66 22.49 6.96
CA GLY A 1020 47.70 23.50 7.14
C GLY A 1020 48.83 23.01 8.03
N LYS A 1021 48.51 22.34 9.14
CA LYS A 1021 49.51 21.68 10.02
C LYS A 1021 50.26 20.57 9.28
N CYS A 1022 49.56 19.70 8.54
CA CYS A 1022 50.21 18.63 7.78
C CYS A 1022 51.22 19.17 6.77
N TYR A 1023 50.89 20.24 6.05
CA TYR A 1023 51.85 20.92 5.17
C TYR A 1023 52.96 21.65 5.93
N TYR A 1024 52.69 22.21 7.11
CA TYR A 1024 53.72 22.90 7.92
C TYR A 1024 54.77 21.93 8.48
N ASP A 1025 54.33 20.77 9.02
CA ASP A 1025 55.17 19.78 9.70
C ASP A 1025 55.66 18.65 8.77
N GLY A 1026 55.07 18.48 7.58
CA GLY A 1026 55.37 17.35 6.67
C GLY A 1026 54.69 16.03 7.08
N ILE A 1027 53.51 16.11 7.70
CA ILE A 1027 52.76 14.93 8.18
C ILE A 1027 51.95 14.34 7.04
N GLY A 1028 52.28 13.12 6.61
CA GLY A 1028 51.61 12.42 5.50
C GLY A 1028 51.84 13.03 4.11
N THR A 1029 52.70 14.05 4.00
CA THR A 1029 52.99 14.79 2.77
C THR A 1029 54.37 15.46 2.87
N VAL A 1030 54.92 15.96 1.76
CA VAL A 1030 56.15 16.76 1.81
C VAL A 1030 55.83 18.14 2.41
N ALA A 1031 56.66 18.58 3.36
CA ALA A 1031 56.50 19.88 4.01
C ALA A 1031 56.49 21.03 2.97
N ASN A 1032 55.49 21.90 3.06
CA ASN A 1032 55.30 23.03 2.16
C ASN A 1032 54.73 24.22 2.97
N LYS A 1033 55.62 25.15 3.35
CA LYS A 1033 55.28 26.27 4.23
C LYS A 1033 54.36 27.30 3.54
N GLU A 1034 54.45 27.48 2.23
CA GLU A 1034 53.58 28.37 1.45
C GLU A 1034 52.13 27.88 1.43
N LYS A 1035 51.91 26.57 1.19
CA LYS A 1035 50.57 25.97 1.29
C LYS A 1035 50.01 26.01 2.70
N ALA A 1036 50.84 25.82 3.72
CA ALA A 1036 50.45 25.99 5.11
C ALA A 1036 50.04 27.44 5.41
N PHE A 1037 50.79 28.42 4.88
CA PHE A 1037 50.51 29.84 5.01
C PHE A 1037 49.14 30.21 4.40
N GLU A 1038 48.86 29.82 3.16
CA GLU A 1038 47.56 30.10 2.51
C GLU A 1038 46.37 29.39 3.21
N LEU A 1039 46.56 28.16 3.71
CA LEU A 1039 45.52 27.47 4.49
C LEU A 1039 45.26 28.15 5.83
N TYR A 1040 46.30 28.52 6.58
CA TYR A 1040 46.12 29.23 7.84
C TYR A 1040 45.54 30.63 7.64
N LYS A 1041 45.92 31.35 6.59
CA LYS A 1041 45.30 32.62 6.19
C LYS A 1041 43.79 32.48 6.02
N LYS A 1042 43.35 31.57 5.15
CA LYS A 1042 41.91 31.33 4.87
C LYS A 1042 41.12 30.94 6.12
N VAL A 1043 41.74 30.22 7.06
CA VAL A 1043 41.10 29.82 8.32
C VAL A 1043 41.13 30.93 9.38
N SER A 1044 42.16 31.78 9.36
CA SER A 1044 42.29 32.95 10.24
C SER A 1044 41.27 34.04 9.91
N GLU A 1045 41.03 34.26 8.61
CA GLU A 1045 39.98 35.16 8.08
C GLU A 1045 38.57 34.70 8.48
N LYS A 1046 38.35 33.39 8.67
CA LYS A 1046 37.11 32.81 9.21
C LYS A 1046 36.97 32.91 10.74
N GLY A 1047 37.94 33.53 11.43
CA GLY A 1047 37.85 33.77 12.87
C GLY A 1047 38.36 32.63 13.78
N ASN A 1048 39.04 31.61 13.26
CA ASN A 1048 39.57 30.53 14.09
C ASN A 1048 40.84 30.98 14.85
N ASN A 1049 40.76 31.02 16.18
CA ASN A 1049 41.81 31.61 17.02
C ASN A 1049 43.16 30.87 16.95
N GLU A 1050 43.15 29.53 16.87
CA GLU A 1050 44.38 28.73 16.82
C GLU A 1050 45.12 28.95 15.50
N ALA A 1051 44.38 29.03 14.38
CA ALA A 1051 44.92 29.41 13.09
C ALA A 1051 45.44 30.86 13.07
N GLN A 1052 44.71 31.82 13.66
CA GLN A 1052 45.18 33.21 13.78
C GLN A 1052 46.53 33.28 14.53
N TYR A 1053 46.67 32.52 15.61
CA TYR A 1053 47.95 32.41 16.31
C TYR A 1053 49.03 31.77 15.42
N LYS A 1054 48.75 30.64 14.76
CA LYS A 1054 49.70 29.99 13.84
C LYS A 1054 50.12 30.90 12.68
N PHE A 1055 49.20 31.69 12.15
CA PHE A 1055 49.46 32.65 11.08
C PHE A 1055 50.34 33.81 11.57
N GLY A 1056 50.11 34.30 12.79
CA GLY A 1056 51.03 35.22 13.48
C GLY A 1056 52.44 34.66 13.69
N GLN A 1057 52.56 33.35 13.99
CA GLN A 1057 53.85 32.64 14.09
C GLN A 1057 54.58 32.55 12.74
N LEU A 1058 53.86 32.35 11.62
CA LEU A 1058 54.48 32.31 10.29
C LEU A 1058 55.09 33.66 9.90
N TYR A 1059 54.35 34.75 10.11
CA TYR A 1059 54.86 36.11 9.88
C TYR A 1059 56.02 36.49 10.80
N GLU A 1060 56.03 36.00 12.05
CA GLU A 1060 57.13 36.27 12.99
C GLU A 1060 58.46 35.68 12.50
N LYS A 1061 58.39 34.48 11.91
CA LYS A 1061 59.55 33.70 11.49
C LYS A 1061 59.94 33.90 10.02
N GLY A 1062 59.02 34.35 9.18
CA GLY A 1062 59.19 34.32 7.72
C GLY A 1062 59.07 32.90 7.15
N GLU A 1063 58.15 32.08 7.68
CA GLU A 1063 57.91 30.72 7.17
C GLU A 1063 56.75 30.72 6.17
N GLY A 1064 57.05 30.51 4.88
CA GLY A 1064 56.06 30.52 3.79
C GLY A 1064 55.64 31.92 3.32
N THR A 1065 56.28 32.97 3.87
CA THR A 1065 56.10 34.38 3.51
C THR A 1065 57.32 35.18 3.99
N GLU A 1066 57.42 36.46 3.66
CA GLU A 1066 58.43 37.34 4.25
C GLU A 1066 58.12 37.67 5.72
N LYS A 1067 59.17 37.85 6.53
CA LYS A 1067 59.03 38.18 7.95
C LYS A 1067 58.39 39.57 8.12
N ASN A 1068 57.27 39.64 8.83
CA ASN A 1068 56.52 40.87 9.04
C ASN A 1068 56.03 41.00 10.50
N SER A 1069 56.70 41.87 11.26
CA SER A 1069 56.41 42.08 12.68
C SER A 1069 55.03 42.70 12.96
N GLU A 1070 54.56 43.60 12.08
CA GLU A 1070 53.25 44.27 12.23
C GLU A 1070 52.10 43.27 12.00
N SER A 1071 52.23 42.43 10.97
CA SER A 1071 51.26 41.36 10.67
C SER A 1071 51.27 40.28 11.74
N SER A 1072 52.45 39.90 12.25
CA SER A 1072 52.59 38.99 13.39
C SER A 1072 51.85 39.51 14.63
N LEU A 1073 52.09 40.78 15.00
CA LEU A 1073 51.40 41.45 16.11
C LEU A 1073 49.89 41.49 15.89
N TYR A 1074 49.43 41.91 14.70
CA TYR A 1074 48.01 42.04 14.38
C TYR A 1074 47.26 40.71 14.57
N TRP A 1075 47.83 39.60 14.09
CA TRP A 1075 47.18 38.29 14.21
C TRP A 1075 47.26 37.71 15.62
N TYR A 1076 48.34 37.97 16.39
CA TYR A 1076 48.38 37.67 17.81
C TYR A 1076 47.34 38.48 18.60
N GLN A 1077 47.16 39.77 18.29
CA GLN A 1077 46.12 40.59 18.89
C GLN A 1077 44.73 40.04 18.58
N LYS A 1078 44.42 39.70 17.32
CA LYS A 1078 43.12 39.11 16.94
C LYS A 1078 42.84 37.78 17.66
N SER A 1079 43.83 36.90 17.73
CA SER A 1079 43.71 35.61 18.43
C SER A 1079 43.51 35.81 19.95
N ALA A 1080 44.20 36.79 20.55
CA ALA A 1080 44.09 37.14 21.97
C ALA A 1080 42.75 37.83 22.32
N GLU A 1081 42.25 38.70 21.44
CA GLU A 1081 40.91 39.34 21.52
C GLU A 1081 39.81 38.28 21.49
N ASN A 1082 39.91 37.29 20.60
CA ASN A 1082 39.01 36.14 20.54
C ASN A 1082 39.23 35.13 21.69
N GLY A 1083 40.16 35.42 22.60
CA GLY A 1083 40.31 34.73 23.86
C GLY A 1083 41.29 33.54 23.88
N TYR A 1084 42.15 33.35 22.90
CA TYR A 1084 43.10 32.22 22.93
C TYR A 1084 44.26 32.50 23.90
N GLU A 1085 44.38 31.66 24.93
CA GLU A 1085 45.29 31.84 26.07
C GLU A 1085 46.77 31.87 25.68
N VAL A 1086 47.17 31.07 24.69
CA VAL A 1086 48.56 31.07 24.18
C VAL A 1086 48.87 32.39 23.44
N ALA A 1087 47.90 32.94 22.70
CA ALA A 1087 48.06 34.23 22.05
C ALA A 1087 48.03 35.39 23.06
N GLN A 1088 47.20 35.33 24.10
CA GLN A 1088 47.19 36.30 25.19
C GLN A 1088 48.54 36.33 25.91
N TYR A 1089 49.09 35.18 26.29
CA TYR A 1089 50.44 35.08 26.84
C TYR A 1089 51.50 35.66 25.89
N THR A 1090 51.48 35.25 24.62
CA THR A 1090 52.46 35.72 23.60
C THR A 1090 52.39 37.23 23.40
N LEU A 1091 51.19 37.80 23.30
CA LEU A 1091 50.98 39.25 23.21
C LEU A 1091 51.45 39.96 24.49
N GLY A 1092 51.26 39.35 25.66
CA GLY A 1092 51.82 39.83 26.92
C GLY A 1092 53.36 39.94 26.86
N THR A 1093 54.04 38.92 26.33
CA THR A 1093 55.50 38.97 26.13
C THR A 1093 55.93 40.04 25.12
N TYR A 1094 55.10 40.33 24.11
CA TYR A 1094 55.38 41.39 23.15
C TYR A 1094 55.34 42.76 23.83
N TYR A 1095 54.36 43.03 24.68
CA TYR A 1095 54.27 44.27 25.45
C TYR A 1095 55.33 44.37 26.57
N GLU A 1096 55.73 43.28 27.22
CA GLU A 1096 56.81 43.29 28.22
C GLU A 1096 58.18 43.60 27.58
N LEU A 1097 58.44 43.07 26.38
CA LEU A 1097 59.73 43.21 25.70
C LEU A 1097 59.79 44.38 24.70
N GLY A 1098 58.67 45.04 24.40
CA GLY A 1098 58.59 46.08 23.38
C GLY A 1098 58.78 45.56 21.95
N LYS A 1099 58.32 44.33 21.66
CA LYS A 1099 58.57 43.64 20.39
C LYS A 1099 57.51 44.02 19.34
N GLY A 1100 57.82 44.99 18.49
CA GLY A 1100 56.88 45.51 17.48
C GLY A 1100 55.74 46.37 18.06
N VAL A 1101 55.78 46.63 19.36
CA VAL A 1101 54.90 47.54 20.11
C VAL A 1101 55.75 48.35 21.09
N ASN A 1102 55.27 49.51 21.51
CA ASN A 1102 55.86 50.19 22.66
C ASN A 1102 55.73 49.29 23.92
N LYS A 1103 56.79 49.26 24.73
CA LYS A 1103 56.81 48.50 25.98
C LYS A 1103 55.71 49.02 26.93
N ASP A 1104 54.88 48.11 27.42
CA ASP A 1104 53.72 48.41 28.28
C ASP A 1104 53.52 47.27 29.29
N GLU A 1105 54.13 47.41 30.47
CA GLU A 1105 54.11 46.36 31.48
C GLU A 1105 52.70 46.14 32.08
N VAL A 1106 51.84 47.17 32.09
CA VAL A 1106 50.47 47.07 32.60
C VAL A 1106 49.62 46.23 31.65
N LYS A 1107 49.69 46.48 30.34
CA LYS A 1107 49.04 45.61 29.34
C LYS A 1107 49.60 44.18 29.35
N ALA A 1108 50.91 44.03 29.53
CA ALA A 1108 51.52 42.71 29.67
C ALA A 1108 50.92 41.95 30.88
N PHE A 1109 50.85 42.60 32.04
CA PHE A 1109 50.23 42.06 33.25
C PHE A 1109 48.76 41.67 33.03
N GLU A 1110 47.94 42.54 32.43
CA GLU A 1110 46.53 42.22 32.12
C GLU A 1110 46.38 40.99 31.21
N LEU A 1111 47.25 40.85 30.20
CA LEU A 1111 47.21 39.74 29.25
C LEU A 1111 47.66 38.43 29.90
N TYR A 1112 48.69 38.47 30.75
CA TYR A 1112 49.07 37.32 31.58
C TYR A 1112 47.95 36.94 32.55
N GLU A 1113 47.26 37.91 33.16
CA GLU A 1113 46.13 37.64 34.06
C GLU A 1113 44.95 36.99 33.32
N LYS A 1114 44.61 37.46 32.10
CA LYS A 1114 43.58 36.86 31.24
C LYS A 1114 43.90 35.42 30.85
N ALA A 1115 45.15 35.12 30.47
CA ALA A 1115 45.59 33.77 30.15
C ALA A 1115 45.67 32.86 31.40
N ALA A 1116 46.14 33.39 32.54
CA ALA A 1116 46.23 32.67 33.81
C ALA A 1116 44.85 32.27 34.38
N LYS A 1117 43.81 33.09 34.14
CA LYS A 1117 42.40 32.78 34.45
C LYS A 1117 41.84 31.62 33.62
N LYS A 1118 42.47 31.29 32.48
CA LYS A 1118 42.20 30.08 31.68
C LYS A 1118 43.08 28.89 32.06
N GLU A 1119 43.72 28.94 33.22
CA GLU A 1119 44.63 27.92 33.74
C GLU A 1119 45.90 27.66 32.92
N PHE A 1120 46.26 28.55 31.99
CA PHE A 1120 47.48 28.41 31.19
C PHE A 1120 48.73 28.56 32.08
N ILE A 1121 49.50 27.47 32.19
CA ILE A 1121 50.51 27.26 33.23
C ILE A 1121 51.64 28.29 33.15
N GLU A 1122 52.11 28.56 31.93
CA GLU A 1122 53.17 29.53 31.63
C GLU A 1122 52.73 30.96 31.97
N ALA A 1123 51.46 31.31 31.75
CA ALA A 1123 50.91 32.59 32.18
C ALA A 1123 50.71 32.66 33.70
N GLN A 1124 50.29 31.57 34.37
CA GLN A 1124 50.20 31.52 35.83
C GLN A 1124 51.59 31.72 36.48
N TYR A 1125 52.63 31.08 35.94
CA TYR A 1125 54.02 31.28 36.36
C TYR A 1125 54.47 32.73 36.14
N LYS A 1126 54.22 33.27 34.94
CA LYS A 1126 54.62 34.62 34.56
C LYS A 1126 53.90 35.71 35.37
N LEU A 1127 52.62 35.51 35.69
CA LEU A 1127 51.85 36.37 36.59
C LEU A 1127 52.41 36.33 38.03
N GLY A 1128 52.85 35.15 38.49
CA GLY A 1128 53.59 35.01 39.75
C GLY A 1128 54.88 35.83 39.75
N LYS A 1129 55.61 35.86 38.63
CA LYS A 1129 56.76 36.74 38.45
C LYS A 1129 56.38 38.22 38.49
N CYS A 1130 55.32 38.62 37.78
CA CYS A 1130 54.86 40.01 37.80
C CYS A 1130 54.52 40.50 39.23
N TYR A 1131 53.83 39.68 40.04
CA TYR A 1131 53.57 40.03 41.43
C TYR A 1131 54.82 40.02 42.33
N TYR A 1132 55.80 39.14 42.07
CA TYR A 1132 57.03 39.09 42.87
C TYR A 1132 57.97 40.27 42.57
N ASP A 1133 58.15 40.62 41.29
CA ASP A 1133 59.07 41.67 40.83
C ASP A 1133 58.40 43.07 40.72
N GLY A 1134 57.06 43.16 40.75
CA GLY A 1134 56.32 44.42 40.58
C GLY A 1134 56.16 44.86 39.11
N ILE A 1135 56.16 43.92 38.16
CA ILE A 1135 56.08 44.21 36.72
C ILE A 1135 54.62 44.47 36.35
N GLY A 1136 54.29 45.70 35.97
CA GLY A 1136 52.93 46.11 35.58
C GLY A 1136 51.89 46.11 36.71
N THR A 1137 52.32 45.86 37.96
CA THR A 1137 51.46 45.76 39.14
C THR A 1137 52.26 46.08 40.40
N VAL A 1138 51.58 46.27 41.54
CA VAL A 1138 52.29 46.45 42.82
C VAL A 1138 52.85 45.12 43.34
N VAL A 1139 54.05 45.17 43.94
CA VAL A 1139 54.70 43.98 44.53
C VAL A 1139 53.77 43.32 45.55
N ASN A 1140 53.49 42.03 45.35
CA ASN A 1140 52.70 41.21 46.26
C ASN A 1140 53.30 39.79 46.32
N LYS A 1141 54.19 39.57 47.30
CA LYS A 1141 54.92 38.29 47.43
C LYS A 1141 54.01 37.13 47.86
N GLU A 1142 52.91 37.39 48.56
CA GLU A 1142 51.92 36.36 48.96
C GLU A 1142 51.17 35.80 47.74
N LYS A 1143 50.62 36.67 46.88
CA LYS A 1143 49.98 36.25 45.61
C LYS A 1143 50.97 35.57 44.67
N ALA A 1144 52.21 36.04 44.62
CA ALA A 1144 53.26 35.38 43.86
C ALA A 1144 53.51 33.95 44.39
N PHE A 1145 53.63 33.79 45.71
CA PHE A 1145 53.78 32.50 46.37
C PHE A 1145 52.62 31.54 46.07
N GLU A 1146 51.36 32.00 46.16
CA GLU A 1146 50.18 31.19 45.81
C GLU A 1146 50.21 30.71 44.35
N LEU A 1147 50.51 31.60 43.40
CA LEU A 1147 50.61 31.26 41.98
C LEU A 1147 51.74 30.26 41.72
N TYR A 1148 52.93 30.48 42.27
CA TYR A 1148 54.03 29.54 42.15
C TYR A 1148 53.72 28.19 42.80
N LYS A 1149 53.00 28.16 43.93
CA LYS A 1149 52.55 26.91 44.57
C LYS A 1149 51.62 26.12 43.65
N ASN A 1150 50.56 26.74 43.15
CA ASN A 1150 49.60 26.10 42.25
C ASN A 1150 50.26 25.55 40.98
N VAL A 1151 51.20 26.30 40.40
CA VAL A 1151 51.95 25.89 39.19
C VAL A 1151 53.00 24.81 39.50
N SER A 1152 53.58 24.81 40.69
CA SER A 1152 54.51 23.76 41.16
C SER A 1152 53.82 22.42 41.36
N GLU A 1153 52.59 22.43 41.88
CA GLU A 1153 51.74 21.24 42.05
C GLU A 1153 51.33 20.65 40.69
N LYS A 1154 51.11 21.49 39.66
CA LYS A 1154 50.93 21.07 38.26
C LYS A 1154 52.21 20.54 37.58
N GLY A 1155 53.35 20.51 38.27
CA GLY A 1155 54.58 19.85 37.80
C GLY A 1155 55.59 20.75 37.08
N ASN A 1156 55.39 22.07 37.02
CA ASN A 1156 56.33 22.98 36.35
C ASN A 1156 57.64 23.13 37.14
N ASN A 1157 58.78 22.80 36.52
CA ASN A 1157 60.08 22.74 37.19
C ASN A 1157 60.61 24.11 37.65
N GLU A 1158 60.37 25.17 36.86
CA GLU A 1158 60.86 26.52 37.16
C GLU A 1158 60.09 27.11 38.35
N ALA A 1159 58.77 26.90 38.39
CA ALA A 1159 57.94 27.23 39.54
C ALA A 1159 58.33 26.44 40.80
N GLN A 1160 58.58 25.12 40.68
CA GLN A 1160 59.05 24.31 41.81
C GLN A 1160 60.38 24.83 42.37
N TYR A 1161 61.30 25.22 41.50
CA TYR A 1161 62.54 25.87 41.91
C TYR A 1161 62.27 27.21 42.62
N LYS A 1162 61.45 28.09 42.03
CA LYS A 1162 61.09 29.39 42.61
C LYS A 1162 60.43 29.24 43.98
N LEU A 1163 59.49 28.32 44.13
CA LEU A 1163 58.84 28.00 45.40
C LEU A 1163 59.84 27.52 46.45
N GLY A 1164 60.84 26.71 46.04
CA GLY A 1164 61.99 26.37 46.88
C GLY A 1164 62.78 27.59 47.37
N GLN A 1165 63.01 28.58 46.49
CA GLN A 1165 63.67 29.85 46.87
C GLN A 1165 62.82 30.69 47.84
N LEU A 1166 61.49 30.72 47.67
CA LEU A 1166 60.59 31.48 48.54
C LEU A 1166 60.55 30.90 49.96
N TYR A 1167 60.46 29.58 50.10
CA TYR A 1167 60.57 28.90 51.40
C TYR A 1167 61.95 29.02 52.04
N GLU A 1168 63.05 29.07 51.27
CA GLU A 1168 64.41 29.28 51.81
C GLU A 1168 64.56 30.67 52.47
N LYS A 1169 63.93 31.69 51.89
CA LYS A 1169 64.06 33.08 52.31
C LYS A 1169 62.95 33.56 53.24
N GLY A 1170 61.79 32.91 53.25
CA GLY A 1170 60.58 33.42 53.92
C GLY A 1170 59.91 34.57 53.15
N GLU A 1171 59.81 34.45 51.83
CA GLU A 1171 59.24 35.48 50.95
C GLU A 1171 57.81 35.12 50.53
N GLY A 1172 56.81 35.86 51.02
CA GLY A 1172 55.39 35.55 50.79
C GLY A 1172 54.85 34.36 51.58
N THR A 1173 55.67 33.79 52.45
CA THR A 1173 55.37 32.66 53.35
C THR A 1173 56.40 32.62 54.48
N GLU A 1174 56.19 31.80 55.50
CA GLU A 1174 57.20 31.56 56.54
C GLU A 1174 58.39 30.76 56.02
N LYS A 1175 59.58 31.03 56.57
CA LYS A 1175 60.81 30.33 56.20
C LYS A 1175 60.75 28.87 56.62
N ASN A 1176 60.86 27.94 55.67
CA ASN A 1176 60.81 26.50 55.93
C ASN A 1176 61.86 25.75 55.10
N SER A 1177 62.91 25.28 55.77
CA SER A 1177 64.04 24.58 55.13
C SER A 1177 63.66 23.19 54.58
N GLU A 1178 62.70 22.49 55.19
CA GLU A 1178 62.27 21.15 54.76
C GLU A 1178 61.41 21.23 53.49
N LEU A 1179 60.47 22.16 53.42
CA LEU A 1179 59.67 22.42 52.22
C LEU A 1179 60.52 22.98 51.09
N SER A 1180 61.49 23.85 51.41
CA SER A 1180 62.48 24.33 50.44
C SER A 1180 63.29 23.17 49.84
N PHE A 1181 63.83 22.27 50.69
CA PHE A 1181 64.52 21.06 50.27
C PHE A 1181 63.65 20.17 49.37
N TYR A 1182 62.40 19.91 49.78
CA TYR A 1182 61.44 19.08 49.04
C TYR A 1182 61.14 19.62 47.63
N TRP A 1183 60.94 20.94 47.49
CA TRP A 1183 60.64 21.54 46.19
C TRP A 1183 61.89 21.64 45.29
N TYR A 1184 63.07 21.94 45.84
CA TYR A 1184 64.33 21.78 45.11
C TYR A 1184 64.55 20.33 44.67
N GLN A 1185 64.24 19.33 45.51
CA GLN A 1185 64.36 17.92 45.17
C GLN A 1185 63.43 17.51 44.00
N LYS A 1186 62.17 17.97 44.00
CA LYS A 1186 61.23 17.73 42.89
C LYS A 1186 61.73 18.34 41.57
N SER A 1187 62.10 19.62 41.58
CA SER A 1187 62.58 20.32 40.38
C SER A 1187 63.89 19.70 39.85
N ALA A 1188 64.82 19.36 40.74
CA ALA A 1188 66.09 18.72 40.40
C ALA A 1188 65.91 17.30 39.81
N LYS A 1189 64.94 16.52 40.32
CA LYS A 1189 64.58 15.18 39.79
C LYS A 1189 64.07 15.27 38.36
N ASN A 1190 63.31 16.32 38.03
CA ASN A 1190 62.83 16.60 36.67
C ASN A 1190 63.90 17.24 35.77
N GLY A 1191 65.12 17.46 36.28
CA GLY A 1191 66.30 17.82 35.50
C GLY A 1191 66.75 19.28 35.61
N TYR A 1192 66.05 20.15 36.33
CA TYR A 1192 66.35 21.59 36.35
C TYR A 1192 67.69 21.88 37.06
N GLU A 1193 68.62 22.46 36.32
CA GLU A 1193 70.04 22.58 36.70
C GLU A 1193 70.28 23.51 37.90
N ASP A 1194 69.62 24.66 38.00
CA ASP A 1194 69.71 25.53 39.18
C ASP A 1194 69.15 24.83 40.44
N ALA A 1195 68.11 24.02 40.31
CA ALA A 1195 67.58 23.23 41.42
C ALA A 1195 68.52 22.10 41.82
N GLN A 1196 69.20 21.45 40.86
CA GLN A 1196 70.25 20.46 41.16
C GLN A 1196 71.41 21.11 41.92
N TYR A 1197 71.84 22.31 41.53
CA TYR A 1197 72.88 23.06 42.23
C TYR A 1197 72.46 23.47 43.65
N ASN A 1198 71.26 24.06 43.84
CA ASN A 1198 70.79 24.44 45.17
C ASN A 1198 70.54 23.21 46.08
N LEU A 1199 70.06 22.09 45.52
CA LEU A 1199 69.93 20.83 46.26
C LEU A 1199 71.30 20.27 46.66
N GLY A 1200 72.32 20.46 45.82
CA GLY A 1200 73.72 20.16 46.15
C GLY A 1200 74.20 20.96 47.37
N ILE A 1201 73.91 22.27 47.41
CA ILE A 1201 74.22 23.14 48.56
C ILE A 1201 73.51 22.67 49.84
N TYR A 1202 72.26 22.18 49.73
CA TYR A 1202 71.51 21.68 50.87
C TYR A 1202 72.15 20.40 51.46
N TYR A 1203 72.61 19.48 50.60
CA TYR A 1203 73.36 18.30 51.04
C TYR A 1203 74.79 18.63 51.51
N GLU A 1204 75.45 19.64 50.98
CA GLU A 1204 76.78 20.09 51.44
C GLU A 1204 76.71 20.72 52.85
N LEU A 1205 75.68 21.53 53.11
CA LEU A 1205 75.55 22.31 54.35
C LEU A 1205 74.65 21.66 55.41
N GLY A 1206 73.96 20.56 55.09
CA GLY A 1206 73.00 19.92 56.00
C GLY A 1206 71.75 20.78 56.25
N LYS A 1207 71.29 21.55 55.27
CA LYS A 1207 70.11 22.43 55.38
C LYS A 1207 68.84 21.62 55.13
N GLY A 1208 68.00 21.44 56.15
CA GLY A 1208 66.71 20.71 56.01
C GLY A 1208 66.86 19.21 55.70
N ILE A 1209 68.09 18.68 55.74
CA ILE A 1209 68.44 17.28 55.49
C ILE A 1209 69.80 16.98 56.14
N ASN A 1210 70.10 15.71 56.42
CA ASN A 1210 71.44 15.32 56.84
C ASN A 1210 72.49 15.60 55.74
N LYS A 1211 73.67 16.06 56.15
CA LYS A 1211 74.82 16.34 55.27
C LYS A 1211 75.25 15.08 54.51
N ASP A 1212 75.46 15.21 53.20
CA ASP A 1212 75.90 14.13 52.30
C ASP A 1212 76.73 14.69 51.14
N GLU A 1213 78.05 14.79 51.35
CA GLU A 1213 78.99 15.37 50.38
C GLU A 1213 79.03 14.59 49.05
N ASN A 1214 78.82 13.27 49.11
CA ASN A 1214 78.78 12.41 47.91
C ASN A 1214 77.54 12.70 47.05
N LYS A 1215 76.37 12.94 47.66
CA LYS A 1215 75.18 13.39 46.93
C LYS A 1215 75.35 14.82 46.42
N ALA A 1216 75.93 15.72 47.21
CA ALA A 1216 76.20 17.10 46.81
C ALA A 1216 77.08 17.14 45.54
N PHE A 1217 78.22 16.44 45.55
CA PHE A 1217 79.11 16.32 44.40
C PHE A 1217 78.40 15.79 43.15
N ARG A 1218 77.62 14.70 43.27
CA ARG A 1218 76.84 14.12 42.15
C ARG A 1218 75.78 15.08 41.59
N LEU A 1219 75.22 15.95 42.42
CA LEU A 1219 74.23 16.95 41.98
C LEU A 1219 74.90 18.12 41.27
N TYR A 1220 76.03 18.61 41.77
CA TYR A 1220 76.87 19.58 41.07
C TYR A 1220 77.33 19.04 39.71
N GLU A 1221 77.79 17.78 39.64
CA GLU A 1221 78.24 17.15 38.39
C GLU A 1221 77.13 17.10 37.33
N ARG A 1222 75.88 16.82 37.74
CA ARG A 1222 74.70 16.83 36.84
C ARG A 1222 74.36 18.23 36.34
N ALA A 1223 74.38 19.24 37.22
CA ALA A 1223 74.15 20.63 36.84
C ALA A 1223 75.25 21.17 35.91
N ALA A 1224 76.51 20.82 36.19
CA ALA A 1224 77.67 21.18 35.37
C ALA A 1224 77.63 20.56 33.97
N LYS A 1225 77.21 19.29 33.86
CA LYS A 1225 76.96 18.59 32.58
C LYS A 1225 75.81 19.19 31.78
N ARG A 1226 74.91 19.95 32.42
CA ARG A 1226 73.85 20.75 31.76
C ARG A 1226 74.28 22.20 31.46
N GLY A 1227 75.54 22.55 31.69
CA GLY A 1227 76.11 23.86 31.34
C GLY A 1227 76.01 24.93 32.43
N LEU A 1228 75.60 24.59 33.67
CA LEU A 1228 75.49 25.59 34.72
C LEU A 1228 76.89 26.01 35.23
N LEU A 1229 77.33 27.20 34.82
CA LEU A 1229 78.66 27.77 35.15
C LEU A 1229 78.98 27.77 36.65
N LYS A 1230 77.99 28.03 37.52
CA LYS A 1230 78.17 28.00 38.98
C LYS A 1230 78.51 26.61 39.50
N ALA A 1231 77.93 25.57 38.91
CA ALA A 1231 78.23 24.18 39.27
C ALA A 1231 79.59 23.74 38.74
N GLN A 1232 79.99 24.21 37.56
CA GLN A 1232 81.33 23.98 37.00
C GLN A 1232 82.39 24.60 37.91
N TYR A 1233 82.28 25.90 38.23
CA TYR A 1233 83.18 26.59 39.16
C TYR A 1233 83.23 25.96 40.57
N LYS A 1234 82.13 25.36 41.04
CA LYS A 1234 82.06 24.67 42.33
C LYS A 1234 82.78 23.31 42.34
N LEU A 1235 83.08 22.73 41.17
CA LEU A 1235 83.77 21.45 41.00
C LEU A 1235 85.27 21.58 40.69
N GLY A 1236 85.71 22.75 40.20
CA GLY A 1236 87.08 23.02 39.74
C GLY A 1236 87.09 23.52 38.30
#